data_AF-A0A9E6AV17-F1
#
_entry.id   AF-A0A9E6AV17-F1
#
_cell.length_a   1.000
_cell.length_b   1.000
_cell.length_c   1.000
_cell.angle_alpha   90.00
_cell.angle_beta   90.00
_cell.angle_gamma   90.00
#
_symmetry.space_group_name_H-M   'P 1'
#
loop_
_entity.id
_entity.type
_entity.pdbx_description
1 polymer ?
#
loop_
_entity_poly.entity_id
_entity_poly.type
_entity_poly.pdbx_seq_one_letter_code
_entity_poly.pdbx_strand_id
1 'polypeptide(L)'
;MNDSSSPSNDTASAAEWARAHRLLAWQSALFLALCWWYVPRLNNNVIGDREFTGWVGPIAERFVAGEIPYVDFVFPIPPGSFVLLALVQQLTGQAILIQELWAASICHLLMAWLAYAIAAQLSSPRTAIFVAAGSLITAMQLPKECLYDHTSQLCAWASVTTGLYAFRSEPAKSARWWLSAGFLTSATLIFKQSTAVGIGAGWLFGLAYLIFVDTYRLRQDIGAPLGAAVGQAFGWRRTDVKHFSYGLGLGVALLWALLWSLDSGMGPFIQAVFSDASGLKGGKLPLLLNVLSYLFNFDAYRGSLLFLGLMIYAGFRSSRAQPLSLNKECEDPGDLTVAAAWLIATVLFCTFGAAILLLAANISSIPPIILAGTEGLRLLPAFGLGFGCLFLVVHLFYARQLPPSGPSERHRAGGLGDRGHVFVAVGLTAMVCSLIYNTSFVRFYPFYYNNPNIPFAFLALHLIISRTRLPGAAFGIFALSLLPLFSIKMNRALGAQTPVLGGHWMGLQVNERGAEMLRAARTVQSLAAADETVLVLPEDVQLVGLFNRPRPTIRGAVLFVDQYAARLLSDDLLALRRDLPKVVVVHPNERVLWERVFSTWSVDSATHRVMYEFLFKLLPQHYERKASFRSVYFWRQGTMDIWVRKSSGPSKESP
;
A
#
# COMPACT_ATOMS: atom_id res chain seq x y z
N MET A 1 2.38 -16.35 -54.25
CA MET A 1 2.09 -16.60 -52.81
C MET A 1 1.40 -15.35 -52.29
N ASN A 2 0.07 -15.33 -52.37
CA ASN A 2 -0.77 -14.29 -51.78
C ASN A 2 -1.13 -14.76 -50.38
N ASP A 3 -0.51 -14.18 -49.36
CA ASP A 3 -0.98 -14.34 -47.98
C ASP A 3 -2.31 -13.59 -47.85
N SER A 4 -3.40 -14.34 -47.97
CA SER A 4 -4.74 -13.86 -47.62
C SER A 4 -4.82 -13.75 -46.10
N SER A 5 -4.34 -12.65 -45.53
CA SER A 5 -4.59 -12.27 -44.16
C SER A 5 -6.10 -12.10 -43.98
N SER A 6 -6.77 -13.08 -43.35
CA SER A 6 -8.21 -13.09 -43.13
C SER A 6 -8.61 -11.94 -42.19
N PRO A 7 -9.34 -10.90 -42.65
CA PRO A 7 -9.70 -9.74 -41.85
C PRO A 7 -10.75 -10.03 -40.74
N SER A 8 -11.19 -11.28 -40.57
CA SER A 8 -12.24 -11.66 -39.61
C SER A 8 -11.77 -11.67 -38.15
N ASN A 9 -10.49 -11.91 -37.86
CA ASN A 9 -10.03 -12.08 -36.48
C ASN A 9 -9.84 -10.76 -35.72
N ASP A 10 -9.53 -9.66 -36.41
CA ASP A 10 -9.26 -8.37 -35.78
C ASP A 10 -10.54 -7.69 -35.25
N THR A 11 -11.66 -7.87 -35.96
CA THR A 11 -12.95 -7.25 -35.59
C THR A 11 -13.60 -7.92 -34.38
N ALA A 12 -13.54 -9.26 -34.31
CA ALA A 12 -14.02 -10.02 -33.16
C ALA A 12 -13.27 -9.60 -31.88
N SER A 13 -11.95 -9.48 -31.95
CA SER A 13 -11.11 -9.04 -30.83
C SER A 13 -11.48 -7.64 -30.32
N ALA A 14 -11.73 -6.68 -31.21
CA ALA A 14 -12.09 -5.32 -30.84
C ALA A 14 -13.41 -5.25 -30.03
N ALA A 15 -14.41 -6.06 -30.41
CA ALA A 15 -15.69 -6.11 -29.70
C ALA A 15 -15.54 -6.67 -28.28
N GLU A 16 -14.66 -7.65 -28.07
CA GLU A 16 -14.39 -8.21 -26.74
C GLU A 16 -13.74 -7.21 -25.80
N TRP A 17 -12.72 -6.49 -26.28
CA TRP A 17 -12.06 -5.44 -25.52
C TRP A 17 -13.03 -4.31 -25.18
N ALA A 18 -13.91 -3.94 -26.10
CA ALA A 18 -14.97 -2.97 -25.83
C ALA A 18 -15.97 -3.45 -24.75
N ARG A 19 -16.29 -4.76 -24.70
CA ARG A 19 -17.09 -5.35 -23.61
C ARG A 19 -16.33 -5.31 -22.28
N ALA A 20 -15.05 -5.66 -22.26
CA ALA A 20 -14.23 -5.60 -21.06
C ALA A 20 -14.13 -4.17 -20.50
N HIS A 21 -13.87 -3.17 -21.34
CA HIS A 21 -13.84 -1.77 -20.90
C HIS A 21 -15.18 -1.29 -20.32
N ARG A 22 -16.30 -1.73 -20.89
CA ARG A 22 -17.62 -1.47 -20.30
C ARG A 22 -17.77 -2.10 -18.92
N LEU A 23 -17.36 -3.35 -18.75
CA LEU A 23 -17.38 -4.02 -17.44
C LEU A 23 -16.47 -3.32 -16.42
N LEU A 24 -15.28 -2.87 -16.83
CA LEU A 24 -14.38 -2.11 -15.97
C LEU A 24 -15.02 -0.77 -15.54
N ALA A 25 -15.70 -0.08 -16.46
CA ALA A 25 -16.44 1.14 -16.14
C ALA A 25 -17.61 0.86 -15.17
N TRP A 26 -18.36 -0.22 -15.37
CA TRP A 26 -19.41 -0.67 -14.45
C TRP A 26 -18.87 -0.99 -13.06
N GLN A 27 -17.78 -1.76 -12.98
CA GLN A 27 -17.09 -2.04 -11.72
C GLN A 27 -16.68 -0.75 -11.02
N SER A 28 -16.13 0.22 -11.76
CA SER A 28 -15.71 1.52 -11.24
C SER A 28 -16.89 2.31 -10.67
N ALA A 29 -18.01 2.37 -11.41
CA ALA A 29 -19.22 3.05 -10.97
C ALA A 29 -19.83 2.41 -9.72
N LEU A 30 -19.92 1.07 -9.68
CA LEU A 30 -20.41 0.33 -8.51
C LEU A 30 -19.54 0.53 -7.28
N PHE A 31 -18.22 0.54 -7.45
CA PHE A 31 -17.28 0.82 -6.37
C PHE A 31 -17.43 2.25 -5.84
N LEU A 32 -17.52 3.26 -6.72
CA LEU A 32 -17.73 4.64 -6.30
C LEU A 32 -19.08 4.81 -5.57
N ALA A 33 -20.13 4.16 -6.05
CA ALA A 33 -21.44 4.12 -5.39
C ALA A 33 -21.35 3.46 -4.00
N LEU A 34 -20.57 2.37 -3.85
CA LEU A 34 -20.28 1.78 -2.55
C LEU A 34 -19.52 2.76 -1.65
N CYS A 35 -18.47 3.40 -2.15
CA CYS A 35 -17.65 4.36 -1.40
C CYS A 35 -18.47 5.50 -0.82
N TRP A 36 -19.51 5.96 -1.52
CA TRP A 36 -20.43 6.99 -1.01
C TRP A 36 -21.01 6.64 0.36
N TRP A 37 -21.38 5.37 0.57
CA TRP A 37 -21.91 4.87 1.84
C TRP A 37 -20.82 4.37 2.78
N TYR A 38 -19.75 3.82 2.22
CA TYR A 38 -18.71 3.12 2.96
C TYR A 38 -17.68 4.07 3.57
N VAL A 39 -17.19 5.06 2.82
CA VAL A 39 -16.13 5.99 3.25
C VAL A 39 -16.47 6.75 4.53
N PRO A 40 -17.68 7.32 4.70
CA PRO A 40 -18.07 7.96 5.96
C PRO A 40 -17.93 7.05 7.18
N ARG A 41 -18.03 5.74 7.01
CA ARG A 41 -18.06 4.75 8.10
C ARG A 41 -16.69 4.11 8.39
N LEU A 42 -15.68 4.39 7.56
CA LEU A 42 -14.37 3.77 7.63
C LEU A 42 -13.58 4.09 8.91
N ASN A 43 -13.87 5.21 9.57
CA ASN A 43 -13.16 5.66 10.77
C ASN A 43 -13.19 4.64 11.93
N ASN A 44 -14.19 3.75 11.96
CA ASN A 44 -14.36 2.78 13.05
C ASN A 44 -13.46 1.56 12.94
N ASN A 45 -12.78 1.42 11.80
CA ASN A 45 -11.64 0.52 11.67
C ASN A 45 -10.38 1.11 12.32
N VAL A 46 -10.38 2.39 12.66
CA VAL A 46 -9.17 3.16 12.92
C VAL A 46 -8.90 3.44 14.39
N ILE A 47 -9.95 3.76 15.16
CA ILE A 47 -9.79 4.17 16.56
C ILE A 47 -9.24 3.03 17.40
N GLY A 48 -7.99 3.17 17.84
CA GLY A 48 -7.33 2.21 18.71
C GLY A 48 -6.98 0.87 18.04
N ASP A 49 -7.04 0.79 16.72
CA ASP A 49 -6.61 -0.38 15.97
C ASP A 49 -5.10 -0.27 15.62
N ARG A 50 -4.48 -1.36 15.14
CA ARG A 50 -3.14 -1.38 14.54
C ARG A 50 -2.98 -0.45 13.32
N GLU A 51 -4.06 0.15 12.88
CA GLU A 51 -4.28 0.65 11.53
C GLU A 51 -3.92 2.14 11.50
N PHE A 52 -2.65 2.44 11.19
CA PHE A 52 -2.14 3.78 10.92
C PHE A 52 -2.98 4.48 9.83
N THR A 53 -4.03 5.20 10.19
CA THR A 53 -4.95 5.86 9.24
C THR A 53 -5.21 7.29 9.70
N GLY A 54 -5.43 8.22 8.76
CA GLY A 54 -5.71 9.63 9.10
C GLY A 54 -4.49 10.40 9.61
N TRP A 55 -3.29 9.91 9.31
CA TRP A 55 -2.05 10.55 9.74
C TRP A 55 -1.68 11.73 8.88
N VAL A 56 -2.13 11.73 7.63
CA VAL A 56 -1.68 12.69 6.64
C VAL A 56 -2.41 14.01 6.81
N GLY A 57 -3.69 13.99 7.19
CA GLY A 57 -4.51 15.19 7.42
C GLY A 57 -3.91 16.18 8.43
N PRO A 58 -3.63 15.78 9.68
CA PRO A 58 -3.07 16.69 10.69
C PRO A 58 -1.67 17.24 10.32
N ILE A 59 -0.87 16.46 9.58
CA ILE A 59 0.42 16.92 9.06
C ILE A 59 0.22 17.97 7.97
N ALA A 60 -0.75 17.76 7.07
CA ALA A 60 -1.11 18.71 6.04
C ALA A 60 -1.62 20.04 6.64
N GLU A 61 -2.38 19.97 7.74
CA GLU A 61 -2.89 21.16 8.44
C GLU A 61 -1.76 22.05 8.97
N ARG A 62 -0.70 21.46 9.55
CA ARG A 62 0.49 22.22 9.99
C ARG A 62 1.21 22.91 8.84
N PHE A 63 1.32 22.22 7.71
CA PHE A 63 1.89 22.81 6.51
C PHE A 63 1.02 23.97 5.98
N VAL A 64 -0.31 23.83 5.99
CA VAL A 64 -1.24 24.92 5.62
C VAL A 64 -1.15 26.09 6.62
N ALA A 65 -0.85 25.83 7.89
CA ALA A 65 -0.61 26.84 8.91
C ALA A 65 0.74 27.58 8.77
N GLY A 66 1.54 27.24 7.75
CA GLY A 66 2.80 27.91 7.43
C GLY A 66 4.03 27.30 8.10
N GLU A 67 3.90 26.16 8.78
CA GLU A 67 5.07 25.47 9.33
C GLU A 67 5.88 24.78 8.21
N ILE A 68 7.21 24.83 8.30
CA ILE A 68 8.13 24.24 7.34
C ILE A 68 8.38 22.76 7.69
N PRO A 69 8.03 21.80 6.82
CA PRO A 69 8.23 20.38 7.11
C PRO A 69 9.72 20.06 7.25
N TYR A 70 10.04 19.12 8.15
CA TYR A 70 11.40 18.68 8.50
C TYR A 70 12.27 19.73 9.22
N VAL A 71 11.81 20.98 9.33
CA VAL A 71 12.48 22.07 10.05
C VAL A 71 11.71 22.41 11.31
N ASP A 72 10.50 22.92 11.17
CA ASP A 72 9.62 23.31 12.27
C ASP A 72 8.94 22.10 12.89
N PHE A 73 8.59 21.11 12.05
CA PHE A 73 8.08 19.83 12.48
C PHE A 73 8.75 18.66 11.78
N VAL A 74 9.28 17.72 12.56
CA VAL A 74 10.11 16.59 12.07
C VAL A 74 9.37 15.28 12.21
N PHE A 75 9.33 14.52 11.12
CA PHE A 75 8.69 13.21 11.02
C PHE A 75 9.29 12.41 9.87
N PRO A 76 9.29 11.07 9.92
CA PRO A 76 9.97 10.22 8.96
C PRO A 76 9.12 9.89 7.71
N ILE A 77 8.10 10.69 7.40
CA ILE A 77 7.20 10.47 6.25
C ILE A 77 7.57 11.44 5.12
N PRO A 78 7.75 10.96 3.88
CA PRO A 78 7.99 11.82 2.71
C PRO A 78 6.84 12.79 2.37
N PRO A 79 7.10 13.84 1.56
CA PRO A 79 6.22 14.99 1.49
C PRO A 79 4.90 14.82 0.74
N GLY A 80 4.86 13.90 -0.22
CA GLY A 80 3.84 13.85 -1.26
C GLY A 80 2.42 13.76 -0.75
N SER A 81 2.18 12.89 0.23
CA SER A 81 0.81 12.63 0.68
C SER A 81 0.20 13.82 1.43
N PHE A 82 0.97 14.49 2.28
CA PHE A 82 0.45 15.64 3.03
C PHE A 82 0.47 16.92 2.20
N VAL A 83 1.36 17.06 1.22
CA VAL A 83 1.24 18.13 0.21
C VAL A 83 -0.04 17.94 -0.59
N LEU A 84 -0.36 16.71 -1.02
CA LEU A 84 -1.60 16.41 -1.73
C LEU A 84 -2.82 16.78 -0.88
N LEU A 85 -2.86 16.41 0.41
CA LEU A 85 -3.97 16.80 1.28
C LEU A 85 -3.99 18.28 1.62
N ALA A 86 -2.84 18.95 1.74
CA ALA A 86 -2.80 20.38 1.97
C ALA A 86 -3.41 21.15 0.79
N LEU A 87 -3.16 20.71 -0.44
CA LEU A 87 -3.83 21.24 -1.63
C LEU A 87 -5.34 21.03 -1.56
N VAL A 88 -5.80 19.83 -1.19
CA VAL A 88 -7.24 19.56 -1.01
C VAL A 88 -7.83 20.46 0.07
N GLN A 89 -7.15 20.58 1.21
CA GLN A 89 -7.57 21.44 2.33
C GLN A 89 -7.64 22.92 1.92
N GLN A 90 -6.68 23.42 1.15
CA GLN A 90 -6.72 24.78 0.61
C GLN A 90 -7.93 25.00 -0.31
N LEU A 91 -8.27 24.00 -1.13
CA LEU A 91 -9.42 24.06 -2.03
C LEU A 91 -10.77 23.97 -1.29
N THR A 92 -10.84 23.18 -0.22
CA THR A 92 -12.09 22.98 0.54
C THR A 92 -12.24 23.90 1.75
N GLY A 93 -11.18 24.60 2.13
CA GLY A 93 -11.10 25.46 3.31
C GLY A 93 -11.06 24.73 4.66
N GLN A 94 -10.94 23.39 4.67
CA GLN A 94 -11.04 22.57 5.89
C GLN A 94 -10.20 21.29 5.77
N ALA A 95 -9.47 20.96 6.84
CA ALA A 95 -8.82 19.66 7.01
C ALA A 95 -9.84 18.66 7.55
N ILE A 96 -10.31 17.73 6.73
CA ILE A 96 -11.24 16.69 7.18
C ILE A 96 -10.74 15.31 6.77
N LEU A 97 -10.70 14.38 7.74
CA LEU A 97 -10.24 13.01 7.57
C LEU A 97 -10.97 12.28 6.43
N ILE A 98 -12.24 12.62 6.18
CA ILE A 98 -13.00 12.03 5.08
C ILE A 98 -12.35 12.26 3.70
N GLN A 99 -11.62 13.36 3.50
CA GLN A 99 -10.87 13.62 2.26
C GLN A 99 -9.72 12.64 2.08
N GLU A 100 -8.98 12.35 3.15
CA GLU A 100 -7.92 11.34 3.13
C GLU A 100 -8.48 9.96 2.76
N LEU A 101 -9.61 9.57 3.36
CA LEU A 101 -10.27 8.29 3.11
C LEU A 101 -10.83 8.17 1.68
N TRP A 102 -11.36 9.28 1.12
CA TRP A 102 -11.75 9.32 -0.29
C TRP A 102 -10.54 9.20 -1.22
N ALA A 103 -9.46 9.92 -0.94
CA ALA A 103 -8.24 9.85 -1.73
C ALA A 103 -7.62 8.43 -1.68
N ALA A 104 -7.64 7.77 -0.52
CA ALA A 104 -7.27 6.36 -0.37
C ALA A 104 -8.15 5.43 -1.23
N SER A 105 -9.47 5.63 -1.18
CA SER A 105 -10.43 4.84 -1.97
C SER A 105 -10.23 5.03 -3.48
N ILE A 106 -9.93 6.25 -3.92
CA ILE A 106 -9.58 6.54 -5.32
C ILE A 106 -8.29 5.80 -5.71
N CYS A 107 -7.28 5.74 -4.83
CA CYS A 107 -6.08 4.95 -5.08
C CYS A 107 -6.41 3.45 -5.24
N HIS A 108 -7.36 2.90 -4.48
CA HIS A 108 -7.79 1.49 -4.66
C HIS A 108 -8.38 1.25 -6.06
N LEU A 109 -9.21 2.17 -6.54
CA LEU A 109 -9.78 2.11 -7.89
C LEU A 109 -8.70 2.19 -8.97
N LEU A 110 -7.77 3.13 -8.85
CA LEU A 110 -6.67 3.28 -9.81
C LEU A 110 -5.75 2.04 -9.81
N MET A 111 -5.47 1.45 -8.64
CA MET A 111 -4.75 0.18 -8.56
C MET A 111 -5.52 -0.94 -9.28
N ALA A 112 -6.85 -1.01 -9.17
CA ALA A 112 -7.65 -1.98 -9.93
C ALA A 112 -7.53 -1.80 -11.45
N TRP A 113 -7.47 -0.56 -11.93
CA TRP A 113 -7.22 -0.27 -13.36
C TRP A 113 -5.80 -0.68 -13.79
N LEU A 114 -4.81 -0.49 -12.93
CA LEU A 114 -3.44 -0.97 -13.18
C LEU A 114 -3.37 -2.51 -13.18
N ALA A 115 -4.11 -3.19 -12.29
CA ALA A 115 -4.27 -4.65 -12.32
C ALA A 115 -4.87 -5.12 -13.65
N TYR A 116 -5.93 -4.45 -14.12
CA TYR A 116 -6.50 -4.71 -15.45
C TYR A 116 -5.45 -4.55 -16.54
N ALA A 117 -4.71 -3.43 -16.55
CA ALA A 117 -3.68 -3.16 -17.56
C ALA A 117 -2.56 -4.21 -17.56
N ILE A 118 -2.12 -4.67 -16.38
CA ILE A 118 -1.14 -5.75 -16.24
C ILE A 118 -1.69 -7.04 -16.86
N ALA A 119 -2.88 -7.45 -16.43
CA ALA A 119 -3.47 -8.70 -16.88
C ALA A 119 -3.84 -8.69 -18.36
N ALA A 120 -4.28 -7.54 -18.90
CA ALA A 120 -4.62 -7.37 -20.31
C ALA A 120 -3.41 -7.56 -21.25
N GLN A 121 -2.19 -7.28 -20.77
CA GLN A 121 -0.96 -7.53 -21.54
C GLN A 121 -0.55 -9.01 -21.58
N LEU A 122 -1.11 -9.83 -20.68
CA LEU A 122 -0.64 -11.17 -20.37
C LEU A 122 -1.72 -12.25 -20.52
N SER A 123 -2.98 -11.86 -20.72
CA SER A 123 -4.13 -12.77 -20.74
C SER A 123 -5.31 -12.20 -21.55
N SER A 124 -6.43 -12.92 -21.54
CA SER A 124 -7.66 -12.50 -22.24
C SER A 124 -8.40 -11.36 -21.51
N PRO A 125 -9.28 -10.62 -22.22
CA PRO A 125 -10.07 -9.53 -21.62
C PRO A 125 -10.90 -10.00 -20.42
N ARG A 126 -11.47 -11.20 -20.49
CA ARG A 126 -12.25 -11.81 -19.39
C ARG A 126 -11.39 -11.99 -18.13
N THR A 127 -10.21 -12.59 -18.28
CA THR A 127 -9.28 -12.79 -17.15
C THR A 127 -8.82 -11.46 -16.59
N ALA A 128 -8.54 -10.47 -17.44
CA ALA A 128 -8.15 -9.14 -16.98
C ALA A 128 -9.21 -8.47 -16.08
N ILE A 129 -10.50 -8.62 -16.40
CA ILE A 129 -11.59 -8.13 -15.55
C ILE A 129 -11.65 -8.87 -14.21
N PHE A 130 -11.50 -10.19 -14.21
CA PHE A 130 -11.45 -10.95 -12.96
C PHE A 130 -10.29 -10.53 -12.05
N VAL A 131 -9.10 -10.34 -12.63
CA VAL A 131 -7.92 -9.85 -11.91
C VAL A 131 -8.15 -8.44 -11.35
N ALA A 132 -8.75 -7.54 -12.12
CA ALA A 132 -9.07 -6.19 -11.68
C ALA A 132 -10.03 -6.17 -10.49
N ALA A 133 -11.09 -6.96 -10.55
CA ALA A 133 -12.10 -7.06 -9.49
C ALA A 133 -11.55 -7.71 -8.21
N GLY A 134 -10.85 -8.84 -8.33
CA GLY A 134 -10.22 -9.50 -7.19
C GLY A 134 -9.17 -8.60 -6.52
N SER A 135 -8.39 -7.87 -7.33
CA SER A 135 -7.40 -6.90 -6.84
C SER A 135 -8.07 -5.73 -6.10
N LEU A 136 -9.17 -5.19 -6.63
CA LEU A 136 -9.93 -4.11 -5.99
C LEU A 136 -10.44 -4.53 -4.62
N ILE A 137 -11.11 -5.68 -4.52
CA ILE A 137 -11.65 -6.16 -3.25
C ILE A 137 -10.51 -6.42 -2.27
N THR A 138 -9.42 -7.05 -2.71
CA THR A 138 -8.25 -7.29 -1.85
C THR A 138 -7.65 -5.98 -1.34
N ALA A 139 -7.49 -4.97 -2.19
CA ALA A 139 -7.01 -3.65 -1.77
C ALA A 139 -7.96 -2.95 -0.78
N MET A 140 -9.27 -3.07 -0.99
CA MET A 140 -10.28 -2.52 -0.08
C MET A 140 -10.31 -3.24 1.27
N GLN A 141 -9.94 -4.52 1.33
CA GLN A 141 -9.92 -5.29 2.58
C GLN A 141 -8.72 -4.99 3.49
N LEU A 142 -7.82 -4.12 3.05
CA LEU A 142 -6.61 -3.83 3.80
C LEU A 142 -6.91 -3.10 5.10
N PRO A 143 -6.17 -3.43 6.16
CA PRO A 143 -6.35 -2.81 7.46
C PRO A 143 -5.94 -1.33 7.44
N LYS A 144 -4.85 -0.98 6.76
CA LYS A 144 -4.39 0.42 6.71
C LYS A 144 -5.15 1.20 5.64
N GLU A 145 -5.77 2.31 6.06
CA GLU A 145 -6.42 3.31 5.19
C GLU A 145 -5.63 4.62 5.23
N CYS A 146 -4.33 4.53 4.95
CA CYS A 146 -3.44 5.69 5.01
C CYS A 146 -3.08 6.16 3.61
N LEU A 147 -3.29 7.45 3.34
CA LEU A 147 -3.04 7.97 2.00
C LEU A 147 -1.57 7.85 1.59
N TYR A 148 -0.61 8.02 2.51
CA TYR A 148 0.82 7.87 2.20
C TYR A 148 1.18 6.45 1.75
N ASP A 149 0.56 5.43 2.35
CA ASP A 149 0.74 4.03 1.95
C ASP A 149 0.11 3.77 0.59
N HIS A 150 -1.12 4.23 0.36
CA HIS A 150 -1.84 3.97 -0.88
C HIS A 150 -1.25 4.70 -2.10
N THR A 151 -0.83 5.95 -1.94
CA THR A 151 -0.17 6.70 -3.01
C THR A 151 1.18 6.09 -3.39
N SER A 152 1.99 5.67 -2.40
CA SER A 152 3.27 5.00 -2.69
C SER A 152 3.09 3.69 -3.45
N GLN A 153 2.07 2.92 -3.08
CA GLN A 153 1.77 1.64 -3.74
C GLN A 153 1.16 1.86 -5.12
N LEU A 154 0.31 2.88 -5.30
CA LEU A 154 -0.15 3.27 -6.62
C LEU A 154 1.02 3.58 -7.56
N CYS A 155 2.03 4.33 -7.10
CA CYS A 155 3.25 4.58 -7.87
C CYS A 155 4.03 3.30 -8.17
N ALA A 156 4.17 2.39 -7.20
CA ALA A 156 4.85 1.10 -7.40
C ALA A 156 4.12 0.22 -8.41
N TRP A 157 2.78 0.12 -8.34
CA TRP A 157 1.96 -0.58 -9.33
C TRP A 157 2.11 0.04 -10.71
N ALA A 158 2.06 1.37 -10.81
CA ALA A 158 2.20 2.06 -12.08
C ALA A 158 3.60 1.86 -12.69
N SER A 159 4.65 1.80 -11.85
CA SER A 159 6.00 1.45 -12.27
C SER A 159 6.06 0.03 -12.86
N VAL A 160 5.50 -0.96 -12.16
CA VAL A 160 5.40 -2.35 -12.63
C VAL A 160 4.64 -2.45 -13.95
N THR A 161 3.49 -1.78 -14.05
CA THR A 161 2.67 -1.74 -15.28
C THR A 161 3.43 -1.12 -16.44
N THR A 162 4.04 0.05 -16.25
CA THR A 162 4.78 0.73 -17.32
C THR A 162 6.02 -0.05 -17.76
N GLY A 163 6.75 -0.69 -16.85
CA GLY A 163 7.86 -1.57 -17.22
C GLY A 163 7.41 -2.81 -17.99
N LEU A 164 6.26 -3.41 -17.64
CA LEU A 164 5.65 -4.47 -18.44
C LEU A 164 5.31 -4.00 -19.87
N TYR A 165 4.71 -2.81 -20.00
CA TYR A 165 4.44 -2.22 -21.31
C TYR A 165 5.73 -1.92 -22.09
N ALA A 166 6.83 -1.55 -21.41
CA ALA A 166 8.13 -1.33 -22.03
C ALA A 166 8.64 -2.61 -22.72
N PHE A 167 8.59 -3.74 -22.02
CA PHE A 167 8.98 -5.03 -22.59
C PHE A 167 8.09 -5.50 -23.75
N ARG A 168 6.84 -5.05 -23.79
CA ARG A 168 5.84 -5.47 -24.80
C ARG A 168 5.79 -4.54 -26.02
N SER A 169 6.44 -3.39 -25.93
CA SER A 169 6.36 -2.34 -26.94
C SER A 169 7.49 -2.43 -27.97
N GLU A 170 7.22 -1.89 -29.16
CA GLU A 170 8.25 -1.61 -30.15
C GLU A 170 9.36 -0.71 -29.57
N PRO A 171 10.61 -0.79 -30.07
CA PRO A 171 11.76 -0.06 -29.50
C PRO A 171 11.50 1.44 -29.26
N ALA A 172 10.85 2.13 -30.21
CA ALA A 172 10.55 3.56 -30.09
C ALA A 172 9.58 3.90 -28.95
N LYS A 173 8.61 3.01 -28.67
CA LYS A 173 7.64 3.16 -27.58
C LYS A 173 8.20 2.64 -26.25
N SER A 174 9.02 1.58 -26.31
CA SER A 174 9.68 0.98 -25.14
C SER A 174 10.50 2.01 -24.35
N ALA A 175 11.26 2.87 -25.04
CA ALA A 175 12.02 3.95 -24.40
C ALA A 175 11.16 4.86 -23.51
N ARG A 176 9.96 5.26 -23.98
CA ARG A 176 9.03 6.10 -23.21
C ARG A 176 8.51 5.36 -21.99
N TRP A 177 8.17 4.08 -22.13
CA TRP A 177 7.68 3.27 -21.03
C TRP A 177 8.75 2.99 -19.96
N TRP A 178 9.99 2.73 -20.37
CA TRP A 178 11.11 2.60 -19.42
C TRP A 178 11.40 3.89 -18.67
N LEU A 179 11.36 5.03 -19.36
CA LEU A 179 11.44 6.34 -18.74
C LEU A 179 10.34 6.51 -17.68
N SER A 180 9.08 6.20 -18.02
CA SER A 180 7.96 6.25 -17.07
C SER A 180 8.13 5.29 -15.89
N ALA A 181 8.60 4.06 -16.13
CA ALA A 181 8.84 3.07 -15.08
C ALA A 181 9.89 3.55 -14.08
N GLY A 182 11.00 4.14 -14.56
CA GLY A 182 12.04 4.73 -13.73
C GLY A 182 11.54 5.97 -12.97
N PHE A 183 10.79 6.83 -13.64
CA PHE A 183 10.17 8.00 -13.02
C PHE A 183 9.25 7.59 -11.87
N LEU A 184 8.36 6.63 -12.09
CA LEU A 184 7.42 6.15 -11.06
C LEU A 184 8.13 5.41 -9.92
N THR A 185 9.21 4.67 -10.21
CA THR A 185 10.07 4.02 -9.20
C THR A 185 10.63 5.04 -8.22
N SER A 186 11.22 6.13 -8.73
CA SER A 186 11.83 7.18 -7.91
C SER A 186 10.80 8.14 -7.31
N ALA A 187 9.73 8.49 -8.04
CA ALA A 187 8.62 9.29 -7.53
C ALA A 187 7.89 8.60 -6.37
N THR A 188 7.97 7.27 -6.26
CA THR A 188 7.51 6.55 -5.06
C THR A 188 8.18 7.09 -3.78
N LEU A 189 9.41 7.60 -3.86
CA LEU A 189 10.12 8.19 -2.71
C LEU A 189 9.44 9.45 -2.19
N ILE A 190 8.71 10.17 -3.04
CA ILE A 190 7.91 11.34 -2.64
C ILE A 190 6.80 10.93 -1.67
N PHE A 191 6.31 9.70 -1.72
CA PHE A 191 5.22 9.21 -0.87
C PHE A 191 5.70 8.27 0.25
N LYS A 192 6.62 7.36 -0.05
CA LYS A 192 7.17 6.41 0.94
C LYS A 192 8.52 5.83 0.52
N GLN A 193 9.50 5.98 1.40
CA GLN A 193 10.89 5.56 1.20
C GLN A 193 11.06 4.03 1.14
N SER A 194 10.39 3.27 2.00
CA SER A 194 10.56 1.81 2.00
C SER A 194 9.96 1.15 0.76
N THR A 195 8.81 1.67 0.28
CA THR A 195 8.22 1.25 -1.00
C THR A 195 9.16 1.57 -2.15
N ALA A 196 9.73 2.78 -2.20
CA ALA A 196 10.66 3.22 -3.24
C ALA A 196 11.91 2.32 -3.33
N VAL A 197 12.52 2.02 -2.17
CA VAL A 197 13.65 1.06 -2.09
C VAL A 197 13.21 -0.32 -2.56
N GLY A 198 12.02 -0.76 -2.16
CA GLY A 198 11.45 -2.04 -2.57
C GLY A 198 11.30 -2.17 -4.09
N ILE A 199 10.67 -1.19 -4.74
CA ILE A 199 10.44 -1.22 -6.19
C ILE A 199 11.74 -1.02 -6.97
N GLY A 200 12.66 -0.17 -6.50
CA GLY A 200 13.98 0.01 -7.10
C GLY A 200 14.83 -1.26 -7.05
N ALA A 201 14.88 -1.92 -5.90
CA ALA A 201 15.53 -3.23 -5.76
C ALA A 201 14.84 -4.26 -6.66
N GLY A 202 13.50 -4.30 -6.68
CA GLY A 202 12.74 -5.19 -7.53
C GLY A 202 13.15 -5.09 -9.00
N TRP A 203 13.23 -3.88 -9.56
CA TRP A 203 13.66 -3.67 -10.94
C TRP A 203 15.10 -4.11 -11.20
N LEU A 204 16.01 -3.88 -10.24
CA LEU A 204 17.38 -4.36 -10.34
C LEU A 204 17.42 -5.90 -10.43
N PHE A 205 16.66 -6.61 -9.60
CA PHE A 205 16.54 -8.07 -9.66
C PHE A 205 15.87 -8.55 -10.96
N GLY A 206 14.78 -7.90 -11.39
CA GLY A 206 14.07 -8.23 -12.63
C GLY A 206 14.95 -8.10 -13.88
N LEU A 207 15.70 -7.00 -14.00
CA LEU A 207 16.63 -6.76 -15.11
C LEU A 207 17.84 -7.69 -15.06
N ALA A 208 18.40 -7.93 -13.86
CA ALA A 208 19.50 -8.88 -13.69
C ALA A 208 19.10 -10.30 -14.09
N TYR A 209 17.88 -10.73 -13.75
CA TYR A 209 17.33 -12.01 -14.18
C TYR A 209 17.25 -12.12 -15.72
N LEU A 210 16.81 -11.08 -16.42
CA LEU A 210 16.77 -11.09 -17.89
C LEU A 210 18.16 -11.14 -18.51
N ILE A 211 19.11 -10.33 -18.01
CA ILE A 211 20.50 -10.36 -18.46
C ILE A 211 21.09 -11.76 -18.27
N PHE A 212 20.80 -12.41 -17.15
CA PHE A 212 21.24 -13.77 -16.87
C PHE A 212 20.64 -14.80 -17.86
N VAL A 213 19.34 -14.71 -18.15
CA VAL A 213 18.66 -15.55 -19.15
C VAL A 213 19.26 -15.35 -20.55
N ASP A 214 19.45 -14.10 -20.97
CA ASP A 214 20.02 -13.74 -22.28
C ASP A 214 21.47 -14.24 -22.41
N THR A 215 22.27 -14.06 -21.35
CA THR A 215 23.63 -14.61 -21.27
C THR A 215 23.63 -16.12 -21.42
N TYR A 216 22.72 -16.81 -20.72
CA TYR A 216 22.64 -18.26 -20.78
C TYR A 216 22.29 -18.76 -22.19
N ARG A 217 21.32 -18.12 -22.85
CA ARG A 217 20.93 -18.46 -24.24
C ARG A 217 22.07 -18.28 -25.22
N LEU A 218 22.77 -17.14 -25.17
CA LEU A 218 23.95 -16.87 -26.00
C LEU A 218 25.03 -17.95 -25.86
N ARG A 219 25.25 -18.44 -24.63
CA ARG A 219 26.20 -19.53 -24.38
C ARG A 219 25.74 -20.86 -24.97
N GLN A 220 24.45 -21.19 -24.86
CA GLN A 220 23.91 -22.47 -25.34
C GLN A 220 23.75 -22.50 -26.85
N ASP A 221 23.21 -21.43 -27.44
CA ASP A 221 22.82 -21.40 -28.85
C ASP A 221 24.01 -21.12 -29.77
N ILE A 222 24.99 -20.32 -29.32
CA ILE A 222 26.10 -19.82 -30.16
C ILE A 222 27.47 -20.27 -29.61
N GLY A 223 27.52 -20.91 -28.43
CA GLY A 223 28.79 -21.33 -27.83
C GLY A 223 29.67 -20.15 -27.36
N ALA A 224 29.09 -18.97 -27.15
CA ALA A 224 29.85 -17.78 -26.78
C ALA A 224 30.58 -17.95 -25.42
N PRO A 225 31.84 -17.50 -25.27
CA PRO A 225 32.51 -17.42 -23.97
C PRO A 225 31.70 -16.58 -22.97
N LEU A 226 31.75 -16.90 -21.68
CA LEU A 226 30.93 -16.25 -20.65
C LEU A 226 31.05 -14.72 -20.67
N GLY A 227 32.27 -14.18 -20.76
CA GLY A 227 32.49 -12.73 -20.80
C GLY A 227 31.85 -12.06 -22.02
N ALA A 228 31.95 -12.68 -23.20
CA ALA A 228 31.33 -12.18 -24.42
C ALA A 228 29.80 -12.24 -24.34
N ALA A 229 29.25 -13.34 -23.82
CA ALA A 229 27.81 -13.51 -23.64
C ALA A 229 27.22 -12.49 -22.66
N VAL A 230 27.88 -12.23 -21.52
CA VAL A 230 27.46 -11.19 -20.56
C VAL A 230 27.52 -9.81 -21.20
N GLY A 231 28.62 -9.49 -21.89
CA GLY A 231 28.79 -8.20 -22.57
C GLY A 231 27.72 -7.94 -23.63
N GLN A 232 27.37 -8.96 -24.42
CA GLN A 232 26.34 -8.86 -25.45
C GLN A 232 24.93 -8.77 -24.84
N ALA A 233 24.59 -9.61 -23.85
CA ALA A 233 23.32 -9.55 -23.15
C ALA A 233 23.10 -8.18 -22.46
N PHE A 234 24.14 -7.67 -21.79
CA PHE A 234 24.10 -6.33 -21.23
C PHE A 234 23.99 -5.26 -22.31
N GLY A 235 24.69 -5.41 -23.43
CA GLY A 235 24.59 -4.53 -24.60
C GLY A 235 23.17 -4.41 -25.13
N TRP A 236 22.42 -5.52 -25.20
CA TRP A 236 21.01 -5.53 -25.61
C TRP A 236 20.12 -4.75 -24.64
N ARG A 237 20.36 -4.88 -23.33
CA ARG A 237 19.57 -4.21 -22.29
C ARG A 237 20.06 -2.82 -21.92
N ARG A 238 21.20 -2.38 -22.45
CA ARG A 238 21.82 -1.08 -22.13
C ARG A 238 20.86 0.08 -22.40
N THR A 239 20.10 0.02 -23.48
CA THR A 239 19.13 1.04 -23.85
C THR A 239 17.97 1.09 -22.86
N ASP A 240 17.46 -0.06 -22.42
CA ASP A 240 16.40 -0.17 -21.41
C ASP A 240 16.85 0.44 -20.08
N VAL A 241 18.02 0.00 -19.59
CA VAL A 241 18.64 0.50 -18.36
C VAL A 241 18.87 2.01 -18.44
N LYS A 242 19.37 2.52 -19.57
CA LYS A 242 19.62 3.96 -19.77
C LYS A 242 18.33 4.78 -19.62
N HIS A 243 17.24 4.40 -20.30
CA HIS A 243 15.98 5.14 -20.22
C HIS A 243 15.35 5.03 -18.83
N PHE A 244 15.41 3.85 -18.20
CA PHE A 244 14.97 3.66 -16.83
C PHE A 244 15.76 4.57 -15.86
N SER A 245 17.09 4.63 -15.99
CA SER A 245 17.94 5.52 -15.19
C SER A 245 17.63 7.00 -15.41
N TYR A 246 17.32 7.43 -16.64
CA TYR A 246 16.84 8.79 -16.88
C TYR A 246 15.51 9.07 -16.19
N GLY A 247 14.57 8.12 -16.25
CA GLY A 247 13.35 8.17 -15.46
C GLY A 247 13.61 8.35 -13.96
N LEU A 248 14.51 7.53 -13.40
CA LEU A 248 14.91 7.65 -11.98
C LEU A 248 15.43 9.05 -11.65
N GLY A 249 16.29 9.61 -12.52
CA GLY A 249 16.80 10.98 -12.35
C GLY A 249 15.68 12.02 -12.33
N LEU A 250 14.68 11.89 -13.22
CA LEU A 250 13.54 12.80 -13.27
C LEU A 250 12.67 12.76 -12.01
N GLY A 251 12.39 11.58 -11.45
CA GLY A 251 11.59 11.49 -10.23
C GLY A 251 12.34 11.99 -8.98
N VAL A 252 13.66 11.80 -8.92
CA VAL A 252 14.50 12.44 -7.88
C VAL A 252 14.54 13.96 -8.04
N ALA A 253 14.65 14.46 -9.28
CA ALA A 253 14.59 15.89 -9.54
C ALA A 253 13.23 16.49 -9.12
N LEU A 254 12.13 15.77 -9.35
CA LEU A 254 10.80 16.18 -8.88
C LEU A 254 10.72 16.24 -7.35
N LEU A 255 11.26 15.23 -6.64
CA LEU A 255 11.35 15.28 -5.17
C LEU A 255 12.15 16.49 -4.71
N TRP A 256 13.28 16.77 -5.36
CA TRP A 256 14.11 17.92 -5.00
C TRP A 256 13.40 19.25 -5.23
N ALA A 257 12.73 19.41 -6.38
CA ALA A 257 11.92 20.59 -6.69
C ALA A 257 10.78 20.76 -5.69
N LEU A 258 10.13 19.67 -5.29
CA LEU A 258 9.11 19.68 -4.26
C LEU A 258 9.67 20.15 -2.92
N LEU A 259 10.78 19.57 -2.43
CA LEU A 259 11.40 19.98 -1.18
C LEU A 259 11.90 21.44 -1.19
N TRP A 260 12.32 21.93 -2.36
CA TRP A 260 12.67 23.33 -2.54
C TRP A 260 11.43 24.23 -2.46
N SER A 261 10.31 23.84 -3.06
CA SER A 261 9.04 24.59 -2.96
C SER A 261 8.41 24.59 -1.56
N LEU A 262 8.86 23.69 -0.68
CA LEU A 262 8.42 23.59 0.71
C LEU A 262 9.38 24.28 1.70
N ASP A 263 10.43 24.94 1.21
CA ASP A 263 11.50 25.55 2.01
C ASP A 263 12.21 24.60 3.00
N SER A 264 12.04 23.28 2.84
CA SER A 264 12.57 22.29 3.78
C SER A 264 14.03 21.93 3.52
N GLY A 265 14.47 22.06 2.27
CA GLY A 265 15.80 21.64 1.82
C GLY A 265 16.03 20.11 1.84
N MET A 266 17.02 19.65 1.07
CA MET A 266 17.34 18.21 0.98
C MET A 266 17.99 17.66 2.26
N GLY A 267 18.79 18.46 2.96
CA GLY A 267 19.49 18.05 4.18
C GLY A 267 18.53 17.65 5.32
N PRO A 268 17.61 18.53 5.73
CA PRO A 268 16.61 18.21 6.75
C PRO A 268 15.72 17.02 6.38
N PHE A 269 15.32 16.92 5.11
CA PHE A 269 14.58 15.76 4.60
C PHE A 269 15.36 14.45 4.74
N ILE A 270 16.63 14.40 4.28
CA ILE A 270 17.47 13.20 4.40
C ILE A 270 17.64 12.82 5.87
N GLN A 271 17.88 13.83 6.73
CA GLN A 271 18.01 13.60 8.16
C GLN A 271 16.74 12.99 8.74
N ALA A 272 15.56 13.55 8.47
CA ALA A 272 14.30 13.07 9.03
C ALA A 272 13.89 11.68 8.48
N VAL A 273 13.91 11.52 7.15
CA VAL A 273 13.32 10.36 6.47
C VAL A 273 14.24 9.14 6.43
N PHE A 274 15.56 9.34 6.42
CA PHE A 274 16.54 8.25 6.34
C PHE A 274 17.35 8.09 7.63
N SER A 275 17.96 9.16 8.14
CA SER A 275 18.84 9.06 9.30
C SER A 275 18.06 8.79 10.58
N ASP A 276 17.12 9.67 10.94
CA ASP A 276 16.31 9.58 12.16
C ASP A 276 15.44 8.32 12.12
N ALA A 277 14.80 8.03 10.98
CA ALA A 277 14.01 6.80 10.78
C ALA A 277 14.83 5.51 11.00
N SER A 278 16.12 5.50 10.62
CA SER A 278 17.00 4.35 10.89
C SER A 278 17.43 4.29 12.35
N GLY A 279 17.71 5.44 12.98
CA GLY A 279 18.04 5.56 14.40
C GLY A 279 16.88 5.07 15.29
N LEU A 280 15.65 5.36 14.89
CA LEU A 280 14.42 4.90 15.53
C LEU A 280 14.29 3.37 15.56
N LYS A 281 14.99 2.68 14.66
CA LYS A 281 15.03 1.20 14.57
C LYS A 281 16.32 0.60 15.15
N GLY A 282 16.98 1.32 16.06
CA GLY A 282 18.23 0.91 16.70
C GLY A 282 19.49 1.22 15.88
N GLY A 283 19.38 1.99 14.79
CA GLY A 283 20.50 2.35 13.91
C GLY A 283 20.67 1.40 12.72
N LYS A 284 21.60 1.73 11.82
CA LYS A 284 21.76 1.06 10.51
C LYS A 284 22.09 -0.44 10.62
N LEU A 285 22.99 -0.80 11.54
CA LEU A 285 23.41 -2.20 11.70
C LEU A 285 22.32 -3.06 12.37
N PRO A 286 21.71 -2.67 13.50
CA PRO A 286 20.56 -3.39 14.03
C PRO A 286 19.38 -3.43 13.07
N LEU A 287 19.12 -2.38 12.29
CA LEU A 287 18.11 -2.41 11.24
C LEU A 287 18.40 -3.51 10.21
N LEU A 288 19.65 -3.62 9.72
CA LEU A 288 20.05 -4.66 8.78
C LEU A 288 19.90 -6.06 9.40
N LEU A 289 20.39 -6.25 10.63
CA LEU A 289 20.28 -7.51 11.35
C LEU A 289 18.83 -7.88 11.64
N ASN A 290 17.98 -6.91 11.97
CA ASN A 290 16.55 -7.09 12.14
C ASN A 290 15.91 -7.48 10.81
N VAL A 291 16.23 -6.81 9.69
CA VAL A 291 15.74 -7.21 8.37
C VAL A 291 16.15 -8.64 8.04
N LEU A 292 17.40 -9.02 8.24
CA LEU A 292 17.86 -10.40 8.05
C LEU A 292 17.13 -11.38 8.97
N SER A 293 17.00 -11.05 10.26
CA SER A 293 16.23 -11.83 11.23
C SER A 293 14.77 -11.98 10.79
N TYR A 294 14.12 -10.92 10.31
CA TYR A 294 12.76 -10.95 9.78
C TYR A 294 12.66 -11.88 8.57
N LEU A 295 13.62 -11.78 7.63
CA LEU A 295 13.68 -12.62 6.43
C LEU A 295 13.76 -14.12 6.74
N PHE A 296 14.50 -14.51 7.78
CA PHE A 296 14.74 -15.93 8.10
C PHE A 296 13.85 -16.49 9.21
N ASN A 297 13.44 -15.69 10.19
CA ASN A 297 12.72 -16.21 11.36
C ASN A 297 11.20 -16.30 11.15
N PHE A 298 10.63 -15.48 10.26
CA PHE A 298 9.18 -15.46 10.05
C PHE A 298 8.79 -16.34 8.85
N ASP A 299 7.89 -17.31 9.09
CA ASP A 299 7.48 -18.32 8.10
C ASP A 299 7.04 -17.72 6.76
N ALA A 300 6.40 -16.57 6.84
CA ALA A 300 5.81 -15.94 5.67
C ALA A 300 6.87 -15.24 4.78
N TYR A 301 8.01 -14.81 5.34
CA TYR A 301 9.19 -14.42 4.56
C TYR A 301 9.88 -15.63 3.96
N ARG A 302 10.07 -16.71 4.73
CA ARG A 302 10.61 -17.98 4.22
C ARG A 302 9.79 -18.50 3.05
N GLY A 303 8.46 -18.49 3.15
CA GLY A 303 7.55 -18.85 2.07
C GLY A 303 7.70 -17.94 0.84
N SER A 304 7.79 -16.63 1.05
CA SER A 304 7.98 -15.66 -0.04
C SER A 304 9.36 -15.78 -0.72
N LEU A 305 10.42 -16.07 0.04
CA LEU A 305 11.77 -16.30 -0.48
C LEU A 305 11.88 -17.63 -1.22
N LEU A 306 11.31 -18.70 -0.66
CA LEU A 306 11.19 -19.99 -1.34
C LEU A 306 10.47 -19.81 -2.67
N PHE A 307 9.37 -19.06 -2.66
CA PHE A 307 8.61 -18.74 -3.86
C PHE A 307 9.46 -17.97 -4.88
N LEU A 308 10.17 -16.93 -4.43
CA LEU A 308 11.08 -16.16 -5.27
C LEU A 308 12.13 -17.07 -5.94
N GLY A 309 12.73 -17.96 -5.15
CA GLY A 309 13.70 -18.95 -5.62
C GLY A 309 13.08 -19.93 -6.63
N LEU A 310 11.86 -20.41 -6.37
CA LEU A 310 11.12 -21.28 -7.29
C LEU A 310 10.78 -20.57 -8.59
N MET A 311 10.37 -19.30 -8.57
CA MET A 311 10.13 -18.51 -9.78
C MET A 311 11.39 -18.31 -10.61
N ILE A 312 12.51 -17.94 -9.97
CA ILE A 312 13.80 -17.78 -10.65
C ILE A 312 14.25 -19.11 -11.24
N TYR A 313 14.16 -20.20 -10.47
CA TYR A 313 14.53 -21.54 -10.92
C TYR A 313 13.65 -22.02 -12.08
N ALA A 314 12.33 -21.83 -11.98
CA ALA A 314 11.37 -22.13 -13.03
C ALA A 314 11.72 -21.33 -14.29
N GLY A 315 11.82 -20.01 -14.19
CA GLY A 315 12.23 -19.15 -15.30
C GLY A 315 13.56 -19.57 -15.93
N PHE A 316 14.58 -19.88 -15.14
CA PHE A 316 15.84 -20.38 -15.68
C PHE A 316 15.71 -21.74 -16.38
N ARG A 317 14.91 -22.66 -15.84
CA ARG A 317 14.61 -23.93 -16.50
C ARG A 317 13.82 -23.71 -17.78
N SER A 318 12.95 -22.70 -17.84
CA SER A 318 12.19 -22.35 -19.03
C SER A 318 13.04 -21.86 -20.17
N SER A 319 14.13 -21.12 -19.89
CA SER A 319 15.07 -20.73 -20.95
C SER A 319 15.79 -21.93 -21.59
N ARG A 320 15.74 -23.11 -20.97
CA ARG A 320 16.25 -24.36 -21.55
C ARG A 320 15.21 -25.10 -22.40
N ALA A 321 13.93 -24.79 -22.24
CA ALA A 321 12.81 -25.41 -22.93
C ALA A 321 12.23 -24.45 -23.98
N GLN A 322 11.22 -24.87 -24.76
CA GLN A 322 10.49 -23.96 -25.63
C GLN A 322 9.97 -22.73 -24.84
N PRO A 323 9.93 -21.53 -25.45
CA PRO A 323 9.48 -20.32 -24.77
C PRO A 323 8.08 -20.53 -24.20
N LEU A 324 7.89 -20.10 -22.95
CA LEU A 324 6.60 -20.14 -22.26
C LEU A 324 5.60 -19.27 -23.04
N SER A 325 4.80 -19.91 -23.89
CA SER A 325 3.82 -19.24 -24.72
C SER A 325 2.62 -18.84 -23.87
N LEU A 326 2.62 -17.60 -23.39
CA LEU A 326 1.41 -16.99 -22.80
C LEU A 326 0.35 -16.65 -23.86
N ASN A 327 0.64 -16.86 -25.15
CA ASN A 327 -0.23 -16.41 -26.25
C ASN A 327 -1.04 -17.51 -26.90
N LYS A 328 -0.57 -18.76 -26.86
CA LYS A 328 -1.20 -19.87 -27.61
C LYS A 328 -2.36 -20.52 -26.86
N GLU A 329 -2.76 -20.00 -25.71
CA GLU A 329 -3.96 -20.44 -24.98
C GLU A 329 -5.21 -19.66 -25.37
N CYS A 330 -5.07 -18.70 -26.29
CA CYS A 330 -6.14 -17.87 -26.83
C CYS A 330 -6.84 -18.45 -28.07
N GLU A 331 -6.54 -19.68 -28.51
CA GLU A 331 -7.30 -20.32 -29.61
C GLU A 331 -8.47 -21.19 -29.07
N ASP A 332 -9.13 -20.68 -28.01
CA ASP A 332 -10.43 -21.08 -27.42
C ASP A 332 -10.39 -22.19 -26.31
N PRO A 333 -11.09 -22.06 -25.15
CA PRO A 333 -12.53 -21.76 -25.05
C PRO A 333 -12.89 -20.69 -24.01
N GLY A 334 -13.39 -19.55 -24.48
CA GLY A 334 -14.19 -18.68 -23.65
C GLY A 334 -13.95 -17.21 -23.92
N ASP A 335 -14.33 -16.81 -25.13
CA ASP A 335 -14.71 -15.45 -25.46
C ASP A 335 -15.44 -14.79 -24.28
N LEU A 336 -15.21 -13.48 -24.12
CA LEU A 336 -16.07 -12.67 -23.26
C LEU A 336 -17.40 -12.49 -24.00
N THR A 337 -18.19 -13.56 -24.08
CA THR A 337 -19.50 -13.57 -24.74
C THR A 337 -20.42 -12.57 -24.05
N VAL A 338 -21.49 -12.18 -24.74
CA VAL A 338 -22.52 -11.31 -24.16
C VAL A 338 -23.10 -11.93 -22.89
N ALA A 339 -23.38 -13.24 -22.88
CA ALA A 339 -23.87 -13.96 -21.71
C ALA A 339 -22.87 -13.97 -20.54
N ALA A 340 -21.58 -14.23 -20.82
CA ALA A 340 -20.52 -14.14 -19.83
C ALA A 340 -20.42 -12.73 -19.23
N ALA A 341 -20.44 -11.69 -20.07
CA ALA A 341 -20.40 -10.31 -19.62
C ALA A 341 -21.60 -9.96 -18.73
N TRP A 342 -22.82 -10.39 -19.08
CA TRP A 342 -24.01 -10.23 -18.25
C TRP A 342 -23.86 -10.94 -16.90
N LEU A 343 -23.38 -12.18 -16.87
CA LEU A 343 -23.16 -12.90 -15.62
C LEU A 343 -22.15 -12.18 -14.71
N ILE A 344 -21.04 -11.68 -15.26
CA ILE A 344 -20.06 -10.88 -14.50
C ILE A 344 -20.73 -9.62 -13.93
N ALA A 345 -21.46 -8.88 -14.78
CA ALA A 345 -22.16 -7.67 -14.38
C ALA A 345 -23.19 -7.95 -13.27
N THR A 346 -23.96 -9.04 -13.38
CA THR A 346 -24.93 -9.47 -12.36
C THR A 346 -24.22 -9.80 -11.04
N VAL A 347 -23.14 -10.58 -11.05
CA VAL A 347 -22.39 -10.92 -9.83
C VAL A 347 -21.82 -9.67 -9.16
N LEU A 348 -21.23 -8.75 -9.94
CA LEU A 348 -20.77 -7.45 -9.42
C LEU A 348 -21.93 -6.66 -8.83
N PHE A 349 -23.02 -6.49 -9.58
CA PHE A 349 -24.19 -5.74 -9.14
C PHE A 349 -24.82 -6.32 -7.87
N CYS A 350 -24.99 -7.65 -7.79
CA CYS A 350 -25.51 -8.31 -6.61
C CYS A 350 -24.59 -8.14 -5.40
N THR A 351 -23.27 -8.25 -5.59
CA THR A 351 -22.31 -8.16 -4.47
C THR A 351 -22.19 -6.73 -3.94
N PHE A 352 -21.93 -5.76 -4.82
CA PHE A 352 -21.86 -4.35 -4.44
C PHE A 352 -23.23 -3.81 -4.00
N GLY A 353 -24.30 -4.19 -4.70
CA GLY A 353 -25.67 -3.83 -4.36
C GLY A 353 -26.09 -4.35 -2.98
N ALA A 354 -25.78 -5.60 -2.65
CA ALA A 354 -26.04 -6.13 -1.31
C ALA A 354 -25.25 -5.35 -0.24
N ALA A 355 -23.97 -5.06 -0.46
CA ALA A 355 -23.18 -4.25 0.46
C ALA A 355 -23.77 -2.84 0.66
N ILE A 356 -24.17 -2.17 -0.43
CA ILE A 356 -24.84 -0.86 -0.40
C ILE A 356 -26.16 -0.96 0.36
N LEU A 357 -27.00 -1.96 0.09
CA LEU A 357 -28.28 -2.15 0.77
C LEU A 357 -28.09 -2.39 2.27
N LEU A 358 -27.10 -3.19 2.67
CA LEU A 358 -26.78 -3.41 4.09
C LEU A 358 -26.38 -2.10 4.78
N LEU A 359 -25.52 -1.28 4.14
CA LEU A 359 -25.08 0.02 4.66
C LEU A 359 -26.21 1.06 4.67
N ALA A 360 -27.06 1.09 3.65
CA ALA A 360 -28.18 2.01 3.55
C ALA A 360 -29.30 1.66 4.52
N ALA A 361 -29.56 0.37 4.75
CA ALA A 361 -30.52 -0.13 5.73
C ALA A 361 -30.01 -0.06 7.19
N ASN A 362 -28.77 0.40 7.42
CA ASN A 362 -28.12 0.47 8.73
C ASN A 362 -28.20 -0.86 9.51
N ILE A 363 -27.99 -1.99 8.83
CA ILE A 363 -27.90 -3.30 9.49
C ILE A 363 -26.74 -3.26 10.50
N SER A 364 -26.95 -3.77 11.70
CA SER A 364 -25.99 -3.61 12.81
C SER A 364 -24.79 -4.56 12.74
N SER A 365 -24.96 -5.75 12.14
CA SER A 365 -23.89 -6.74 12.02
C SER A 365 -24.14 -7.80 10.95
N ILE A 366 -23.06 -8.42 10.50
CA ILE A 366 -23.06 -9.62 9.64
C ILE A 366 -23.02 -10.86 10.56
N PRO A 367 -23.80 -11.92 10.28
CA PRO A 367 -23.76 -13.16 11.05
C PRO A 367 -22.33 -13.71 11.22
N PRO A 368 -21.91 -14.12 12.42
CA PRO A 368 -20.53 -14.59 12.69
C PRO A 368 -20.05 -15.72 11.77
N ILE A 369 -20.95 -16.61 11.36
CA ILE A 369 -20.63 -17.71 10.45
C ILE A 369 -20.23 -17.21 9.05
N ILE A 370 -20.89 -16.15 8.57
CA ILE A 370 -20.54 -15.52 7.29
C ILE A 370 -19.19 -14.83 7.44
N LEU A 371 -18.96 -14.10 8.54
CA LEU A 371 -17.68 -13.46 8.82
C LEU A 371 -16.52 -14.45 8.86
N ALA A 372 -16.67 -15.57 9.55
CA ALA A 372 -15.63 -16.60 9.59
C ALA A 372 -15.33 -17.16 8.19
N GLY A 373 -16.36 -17.39 7.38
CA GLY A 373 -16.20 -17.83 5.99
C GLY A 373 -15.49 -16.80 5.11
N THR A 374 -15.90 -15.54 5.15
CA THR A 374 -15.34 -14.48 4.30
C THR A 374 -13.92 -14.08 4.72
N GLU A 375 -13.57 -14.17 6.00
CA GLU A 375 -12.21 -13.97 6.49
C GLU A 375 -11.26 -15.07 5.96
N GLY A 376 -11.71 -16.33 5.92
CA GLY A 376 -10.93 -17.42 5.33
C GLY A 376 -10.62 -17.19 3.85
N LEU A 377 -11.56 -16.59 3.10
CA LEU A 377 -11.40 -16.29 1.68
C LEU A 377 -10.40 -15.15 1.40
N ARG A 378 -10.02 -14.33 2.39
CA ARG A 378 -8.94 -13.33 2.22
C ARG A 378 -7.58 -13.96 1.92
N LEU A 379 -7.43 -15.26 2.15
CA LEU A 379 -6.23 -16.02 1.81
C LEU A 379 -6.18 -16.47 0.33
N LEU A 380 -7.24 -16.23 -0.47
CA LEU A 380 -7.27 -16.62 -1.89
C LEU A 380 -6.05 -16.11 -2.70
N PRO A 381 -5.59 -14.85 -2.56
CA PRO A 381 -4.36 -14.40 -3.20
C PRO A 381 -3.12 -15.22 -2.79
N ALA A 382 -3.06 -15.74 -1.54
CA ALA A 382 -1.97 -16.60 -1.06
C ALA A 382 -1.90 -17.91 -1.84
N PHE A 383 -3.07 -18.53 -1.99
CA PHE A 383 -3.22 -19.71 -2.83
C PHE A 383 -2.90 -19.38 -4.29
N GLY A 384 -3.35 -18.24 -4.80
CA GLY A 384 -3.06 -17.79 -6.17
C GLY A 384 -1.56 -17.64 -6.45
N LEU A 385 -0.79 -17.04 -5.52
CA LEU A 385 0.66 -17.06 -5.60
C LEU A 385 1.15 -18.51 -5.61
N GLY A 386 0.92 -19.28 -4.54
CA GLY A 386 1.43 -20.64 -4.37
C GLY A 386 1.16 -21.56 -5.57
N PHE A 387 -0.09 -21.61 -6.03
CA PHE A 387 -0.50 -22.36 -7.22
C PHE A 387 0.09 -21.78 -8.50
N GLY A 388 0.22 -20.46 -8.61
CA GLY A 388 0.90 -19.80 -9.73
C GLY A 388 2.34 -20.26 -9.91
N CYS A 389 3.10 -20.40 -8.82
CA CYS A 389 4.44 -21.00 -8.87
C CYS A 389 4.41 -22.45 -9.31
N LEU A 390 3.54 -23.26 -8.71
CA LEU A 390 3.42 -24.67 -9.07
C LEU A 390 3.07 -24.83 -10.55
N PHE A 391 2.18 -24.00 -11.06
CA PHE A 391 1.77 -23.97 -12.45
C PHE A 391 2.89 -23.56 -13.41
N LEU A 392 3.64 -22.52 -13.07
CA LEU A 392 4.84 -22.17 -13.82
C LEU A 392 5.78 -23.36 -13.84
N VAL A 393 6.08 -23.98 -12.70
CA VAL A 393 6.94 -25.17 -12.63
C VAL A 393 6.41 -26.32 -13.50
N VAL A 394 5.12 -26.67 -13.38
CA VAL A 394 4.48 -27.78 -14.13
C VAL A 394 4.47 -27.52 -15.63
N HIS A 395 4.12 -26.31 -16.06
CA HIS A 395 4.10 -25.97 -17.49
C HIS A 395 5.48 -26.11 -18.13
N LEU A 396 6.53 -25.86 -17.37
CA LEU A 396 7.91 -26.05 -17.83
C LEU A 396 8.34 -27.50 -17.95
N PHE A 397 7.76 -28.40 -17.14
CA PHE A 397 7.96 -29.83 -17.32
C PHE A 397 7.31 -30.34 -18.61
N TYR A 398 6.12 -29.82 -18.97
CA TYR A 398 5.40 -30.24 -20.18
C TYR A 398 5.96 -29.63 -21.48
N ALA A 399 6.46 -28.38 -21.45
CA ALA A 399 7.04 -27.73 -22.63
C ALA A 399 8.28 -28.45 -23.21
N ARG A 400 8.87 -29.40 -22.49
CA ARG A 400 9.97 -30.26 -22.96
C ARG A 400 9.57 -31.30 -24.01
N GLN A 401 8.29 -31.64 -24.13
CA GLN A 401 7.85 -32.77 -24.95
C GLN A 401 7.62 -32.41 -26.42
N LEU A 402 7.66 -31.11 -26.79
CA LEU A 402 7.48 -30.69 -28.16
C LEU A 402 8.85 -30.50 -28.83
N PRO A 403 9.17 -31.23 -29.93
CA PRO A 403 10.40 -31.02 -30.66
C PRO A 403 10.46 -29.58 -31.16
N PRO A 404 11.62 -28.90 -31.05
CA PRO A 404 11.74 -27.54 -31.54
C PRO A 404 11.50 -27.50 -33.05
N SER A 405 10.54 -26.69 -33.48
CA SER A 405 10.46 -26.26 -34.87
C SER A 405 11.77 -25.53 -35.21
N GLY A 406 12.25 -25.70 -36.45
CA GLY A 406 13.66 -25.55 -36.85
C GLY A 406 14.38 -24.23 -36.48
N PRO A 407 15.72 -24.19 -36.67
CA PRO A 407 16.59 -23.09 -36.23
C PRO A 407 16.22 -21.69 -36.75
N SER A 408 15.50 -21.60 -37.87
CA SER A 408 15.07 -20.33 -38.48
C SER A 408 13.94 -19.61 -37.72
N GLU A 409 13.07 -20.33 -37.00
CA GLU A 409 12.01 -19.69 -36.19
C GLU A 409 12.56 -19.09 -34.88
N ARG A 410 13.66 -19.65 -34.34
CA ARG A 410 14.26 -19.20 -33.08
C ARG A 410 14.83 -17.78 -33.15
N HIS A 411 15.36 -17.35 -34.30
CA HIS A 411 15.90 -16.01 -34.46
C HIS A 411 14.83 -14.93 -34.72
N ARG A 412 13.72 -15.25 -35.39
CA ARG A 412 12.60 -14.30 -35.56
C ARG A 412 11.78 -14.11 -34.28
N ALA A 413 11.78 -15.09 -33.37
CA ALA A 413 11.09 -14.99 -32.08
C ALA A 413 11.76 -14.04 -31.06
N GLY A 414 12.98 -13.54 -31.33
CA GLY A 414 13.76 -12.71 -30.41
C GLY A 414 13.15 -11.36 -30.01
N GLY A 415 12.12 -10.86 -30.71
CA GLY A 415 11.44 -9.60 -30.37
C GLY A 415 10.16 -9.74 -29.56
N LEU A 416 9.44 -10.87 -29.67
CA LEU A 416 8.06 -11.03 -29.17
C LEU A 416 7.80 -12.36 -28.45
N GLY A 417 8.70 -13.34 -28.56
CA GLY A 417 8.56 -14.70 -28.02
C GLY A 417 8.96 -14.83 -26.54
N ASP A 418 9.53 -13.80 -25.92
CA ASP A 418 10.11 -13.89 -24.57
C ASP A 418 9.12 -13.56 -23.43
N ARG A 419 7.82 -13.64 -23.71
CA ARG A 419 6.73 -13.21 -22.81
C ARG A 419 6.78 -13.89 -21.44
N GLY A 420 7.21 -15.15 -21.38
CA GLY A 420 7.41 -15.87 -20.12
C GLY A 420 8.49 -15.28 -19.23
N HIS A 421 9.65 -14.92 -19.80
CA HIS A 421 10.74 -14.36 -19.01
C HIS A 421 10.44 -12.92 -18.60
N VAL A 422 9.75 -12.15 -19.46
CA VAL A 422 9.20 -10.85 -19.08
C VAL A 422 8.23 -10.98 -17.92
N PHE A 423 7.30 -11.95 -17.95
CA PHE A 423 6.38 -12.21 -16.85
C PHE A 423 7.13 -12.53 -15.54
N VAL A 424 8.14 -13.41 -15.60
CA VAL A 424 8.97 -13.74 -14.43
C VAL A 424 9.73 -12.52 -13.93
N ALA A 425 10.31 -11.70 -14.80
CA ALA A 425 11.07 -10.51 -14.42
C ALA A 425 10.18 -9.47 -13.73
N VAL A 426 9.00 -9.19 -14.30
CA VAL A 426 8.05 -8.22 -13.74
C VAL A 426 7.43 -8.76 -12.45
N GLY A 427 7.09 -10.06 -12.40
CA GLY A 427 6.65 -10.73 -11.18
C GLY A 427 7.71 -10.67 -10.09
N LEU A 428 8.98 -10.90 -10.42
CA LEU A 428 10.12 -10.78 -9.50
C LEU A 428 10.23 -9.36 -8.95
N THR A 429 10.12 -8.34 -9.81
CA THR A 429 10.07 -6.93 -9.40
C THR A 429 8.96 -6.68 -8.37
N ALA A 430 7.74 -7.09 -8.69
CA ALA A 430 6.58 -6.89 -7.81
C ALA A 430 6.76 -7.62 -6.46
N MET A 431 7.29 -8.84 -6.48
CA MET A 431 7.52 -9.64 -5.29
C MET A 431 8.61 -9.09 -4.37
N VAL A 432 9.75 -8.68 -4.93
CA VAL A 432 10.83 -8.06 -4.15
C VAL A 432 10.33 -6.75 -3.52
N CYS A 433 9.57 -5.95 -4.26
CA CYS A 433 8.93 -4.75 -3.72
C CYS A 433 8.03 -5.09 -2.53
N SER A 434 7.18 -6.11 -2.68
CA SER A 434 6.26 -6.57 -1.63
C SER A 434 7.03 -7.08 -0.40
N LEU A 435 8.11 -7.82 -0.61
CA LEU A 435 8.95 -8.38 0.45
C LEU A 435 9.56 -7.26 1.30
N ILE A 436 10.20 -6.30 0.64
CA ILE A 436 10.86 -5.16 1.30
C ILE A 436 9.83 -4.27 1.97
N TYR A 437 8.72 -3.96 1.30
CA TYR A 437 7.66 -3.14 1.88
C TYR A 437 7.13 -3.74 3.19
N ASN A 438 6.92 -5.05 3.21
CA ASN A 438 6.39 -5.73 4.39
C ASN A 438 7.35 -5.70 5.60
N THR A 439 8.65 -5.39 5.42
CA THR A 439 9.61 -5.28 6.54
C THR A 439 9.32 -4.09 7.46
N SER A 440 8.41 -3.20 7.05
CA SER A 440 7.99 -2.07 7.88
C SER A 440 6.99 -2.44 8.99
N PHE A 441 6.75 -3.72 9.29
CA PHE A 441 5.71 -4.12 10.26
C PHE A 441 6.11 -5.32 11.14
N VAL A 442 5.72 -5.27 12.42
CA VAL A 442 6.15 -6.24 13.46
C VAL A 442 5.50 -7.63 13.30
N ARG A 443 4.29 -7.71 12.72
CA ARG A 443 3.57 -8.98 12.52
C ARG A 443 3.19 -9.16 11.06
N PHE A 444 3.96 -9.97 10.34
CA PHE A 444 3.78 -10.16 8.90
C PHE A 444 2.52 -10.96 8.57
N TYR A 445 1.73 -10.48 7.60
CA TYR A 445 0.84 -11.32 6.80
C TYR A 445 1.22 -11.13 5.32
N PRO A 446 1.31 -12.21 4.51
CA PRO A 446 1.80 -12.13 3.12
C PRO A 446 0.96 -11.22 2.20
N PHE A 447 -0.29 -10.93 2.60
CA PHE A 447 -1.23 -10.02 1.92
C PHE A 447 -1.73 -8.92 2.85
N TYR A 448 -0.97 -8.57 3.90
CA TYR A 448 -1.36 -7.48 4.81
C TYR A 448 -1.42 -6.11 4.12
N TYR A 449 -1.08 -6.03 2.83
CA TYR A 449 -0.71 -4.81 2.15
C TYR A 449 -1.11 -4.80 0.66
N ASN A 450 -1.35 -3.60 0.12
CA ASN A 450 -1.70 -3.24 -1.26
C ASN A 450 -0.52 -3.43 -2.23
N ASN A 451 0.14 -4.57 -2.11
CA ASN A 451 1.38 -4.86 -2.77
C ASN A 451 1.19 -5.11 -4.28
N PRO A 452 2.18 -4.75 -5.12
CA PRO A 452 2.10 -4.94 -6.58
C PRO A 452 2.08 -6.41 -7.01
N ASN A 453 2.28 -7.37 -6.08
CA ASN A 453 2.17 -8.80 -6.36
C ASN A 453 0.72 -9.31 -6.41
N ILE A 454 -0.26 -8.57 -5.87
CA ILE A 454 -1.69 -8.94 -5.88
C ILE A 454 -2.21 -9.27 -7.30
N PRO A 455 -2.02 -8.41 -8.33
CA PRO A 455 -2.50 -8.72 -9.67
C PRO A 455 -1.89 -9.99 -10.25
N PHE A 456 -0.62 -10.27 -9.96
CA PHE A 456 0.06 -11.49 -10.42
C PHE A 456 -0.49 -12.74 -9.75
N ALA A 457 -0.87 -12.65 -8.46
CA ALA A 457 -1.50 -13.74 -7.73
C ALA A 457 -2.84 -14.15 -8.35
N PHE A 458 -3.71 -13.17 -8.62
CA PHE A 458 -5.00 -13.42 -9.27
C PHE A 458 -4.83 -13.86 -10.73
N LEU A 459 -3.89 -13.24 -11.45
CA LEU A 459 -3.62 -13.59 -12.84
C LEU A 459 -3.19 -15.06 -12.94
N ALA A 460 -2.24 -15.48 -12.10
CA ALA A 460 -1.78 -16.87 -12.09
C ALA A 460 -2.93 -17.84 -11.74
N LEU A 461 -3.75 -17.50 -10.74
CA LEU A 461 -4.93 -18.29 -10.38
C LEU A 461 -5.90 -18.47 -11.56
N HIS A 462 -6.26 -17.39 -12.26
CA HIS A 462 -7.20 -17.44 -13.37
C HIS A 462 -6.62 -18.06 -14.64
N LEU A 463 -5.32 -17.94 -14.89
CA LEU A 463 -4.64 -18.66 -15.97
C LEU A 463 -4.69 -20.17 -15.73
N ILE A 464 -4.44 -20.64 -14.51
CA ILE A 464 -4.54 -22.08 -14.16
C ILE A 464 -5.92 -22.63 -14.47
N ILE A 465 -6.96 -21.93 -14.00
CA ILE A 465 -8.33 -22.39 -14.18
C ILE A 465 -8.71 -22.40 -15.66
N SER A 466 -8.29 -21.37 -16.40
CA SER A 466 -8.55 -21.30 -17.85
C SER A 466 -7.94 -22.49 -18.59
N ARG A 467 -6.74 -22.94 -18.21
CA ARG A 467 -6.11 -24.14 -18.78
C ARG A 467 -6.81 -25.45 -18.44
N THR A 468 -7.48 -25.54 -17.29
CA THR A 468 -8.29 -26.72 -16.95
C THR A 468 -9.57 -26.86 -17.78
N ARG A 469 -9.90 -25.86 -18.62
CA ARG A 469 -11.15 -25.83 -19.42
C ARG A 469 -12.41 -25.99 -18.55
N LEU A 470 -12.36 -25.47 -17.32
CA LEU A 470 -13.48 -25.43 -16.38
C LEU A 470 -14.03 -24.00 -16.30
N PRO A 471 -14.83 -23.53 -17.28
CA PRO A 471 -15.30 -22.15 -17.31
C PRO A 471 -16.10 -21.79 -16.05
N GLY A 472 -16.92 -22.71 -15.54
CA GLY A 472 -17.67 -22.53 -14.29
C GLY A 472 -16.78 -22.31 -13.06
N ALA A 473 -15.59 -22.93 -13.01
CA ALA A 473 -14.66 -22.75 -11.90
C ALA A 473 -14.04 -21.34 -11.89
N ALA A 474 -13.80 -20.74 -13.06
CA ALA A 474 -13.27 -19.38 -13.13
C ALA A 474 -14.28 -18.36 -12.58
N PHE A 475 -15.56 -18.53 -12.92
CA PHE A 475 -16.65 -17.75 -12.35
C PHE A 475 -16.85 -18.00 -10.86
N GLY A 476 -16.79 -19.26 -10.41
CA GLY A 476 -16.87 -19.58 -8.99
C GLY A 476 -15.78 -18.91 -8.18
N ILE A 477 -14.52 -18.98 -8.64
CA ILE A 477 -13.38 -18.32 -7.97
C ILE A 477 -13.50 -16.80 -8.03
N PHE A 478 -13.95 -16.24 -9.16
CA PHE A 478 -14.28 -14.83 -9.26
C PHE A 478 -15.32 -14.41 -8.20
N ALA A 479 -16.46 -15.10 -8.10
CA ALA A 479 -17.48 -14.80 -7.11
C ALA A 479 -16.95 -14.93 -5.67
N LEU A 480 -16.21 -16.00 -5.37
CA LEU A 480 -15.57 -16.19 -4.07
C LEU A 480 -14.56 -15.09 -3.74
N SER A 481 -13.86 -14.52 -4.72
CA SER A 481 -12.92 -13.41 -4.52
C SER A 481 -13.60 -12.09 -4.15
N LEU A 482 -14.91 -11.95 -4.41
CA LEU A 482 -15.69 -10.77 -4.02
C LEU A 482 -16.30 -10.89 -2.63
N LEU A 483 -16.54 -12.10 -2.14
CA LEU A 483 -17.14 -12.33 -0.81
C LEU A 483 -16.36 -11.73 0.37
N PRO A 484 -15.01 -11.58 0.35
CA PRO A 484 -14.28 -10.80 1.33
C PRO A 484 -14.78 -9.36 1.50
N LEU A 485 -15.59 -8.82 0.59
CA LEU A 485 -16.33 -7.57 0.80
C LEU A 485 -17.15 -7.59 2.11
N PHE A 486 -17.69 -8.74 2.51
CA PHE A 486 -18.52 -8.93 3.72
C PHE A 486 -17.69 -9.43 4.92
N SER A 487 -16.52 -8.84 5.11
CA SER A 487 -15.56 -9.17 6.17
C SER A 487 -15.82 -8.45 7.50
N ILE A 488 -14.92 -8.64 8.47
CA ILE A 488 -14.86 -7.86 9.71
C ILE A 488 -14.85 -6.35 9.42
N LYS A 489 -14.19 -5.91 8.34
CA LYS A 489 -14.07 -4.50 8.00
C LYS A 489 -15.41 -3.89 7.60
N MET A 490 -16.20 -4.60 6.81
CA MET A 490 -17.57 -4.19 6.48
C MET A 490 -18.47 -4.23 7.71
N ASN A 491 -18.34 -5.28 8.54
CA ASN A 491 -19.09 -5.37 9.79
C ASN A 491 -18.85 -4.19 10.74
N ARG A 492 -17.61 -3.70 10.82
CA ARG A 492 -17.27 -2.49 11.57
C ARG A 492 -17.87 -1.22 10.97
N ALA A 493 -17.88 -1.11 9.65
CA ALA A 493 -18.55 -0.01 8.96
C ALA A 493 -20.06 -0.02 9.23
N LEU A 494 -20.70 -1.19 9.22
CA LEU A 494 -22.13 -1.36 9.54
C LEU A 494 -22.49 -0.91 10.96
N GLY A 495 -21.59 -1.14 11.93
CA GLY A 495 -21.76 -0.64 13.29
C GLY A 495 -21.57 0.87 13.47
N ALA A 496 -21.15 1.59 12.42
CA ALA A 496 -20.92 3.03 12.45
C ALA A 496 -22.20 3.79 12.10
N GLN A 497 -22.91 4.28 13.12
CA GLN A 497 -24.25 4.85 12.94
C GLN A 497 -24.39 6.26 13.50
N THR A 498 -23.46 6.72 14.34
CA THR A 498 -23.50 8.05 14.94
C THR A 498 -22.77 9.05 14.05
N PRO A 499 -23.46 10.01 13.41
CA PRO A 499 -22.80 11.00 12.57
C PRO A 499 -21.94 11.97 13.40
N VAL A 500 -20.83 12.40 12.81
CA VAL A 500 -19.94 13.41 13.36
C VAL A 500 -20.20 14.75 12.68
N LEU A 501 -20.58 15.75 13.47
CA LEU A 501 -21.08 17.03 12.97
C LEU A 501 -20.03 18.15 12.90
N GLY A 502 -18.78 17.91 13.34
CA GLY A 502 -17.76 18.95 13.34
C GLY A 502 -16.35 18.45 13.63
N GLY A 503 -15.39 19.38 13.53
CA GLY A 503 -13.96 19.10 13.67
C GLY A 503 -13.38 18.29 12.50
N HIS A 504 -12.18 17.74 12.69
CA HIS A 504 -11.47 16.98 11.67
C HIS A 504 -12.23 15.72 11.20
N TRP A 505 -13.20 15.24 11.97
CA TRP A 505 -14.00 14.06 11.65
C TRP A 505 -15.35 14.38 11.01
N MET A 506 -15.61 15.65 10.68
CA MET A 506 -16.88 16.06 10.08
C MET A 506 -17.22 15.23 8.83
N GLY A 507 -18.47 14.78 8.74
CA GLY A 507 -18.97 13.96 7.64
C GLY A 507 -18.76 12.45 7.83
N LEU A 508 -18.03 12.04 8.87
CA LEU A 508 -17.86 10.64 9.23
C LEU A 508 -19.04 10.14 10.10
N GLN A 509 -19.13 8.83 10.23
CA GLN A 509 -20.00 8.13 11.18
C GLN A 509 -19.14 7.26 12.09
N VAL A 510 -19.51 7.18 13.35
CA VAL A 510 -18.83 6.39 14.37
C VAL A 510 -19.74 5.37 15.03
N ASN A 511 -19.15 4.29 15.53
CA ASN A 511 -19.82 3.33 16.40
C ASN A 511 -19.80 3.82 17.86
N GLU A 512 -20.26 2.99 18.78
CA GLU A 512 -20.28 3.31 20.22
C GLU A 512 -18.90 3.71 20.77
N ARG A 513 -17.82 3.07 20.29
CA ARG A 513 -16.45 3.39 20.74
C ARG A 513 -16.00 4.76 20.22
N GLY A 514 -16.30 5.08 18.96
CA GLY A 514 -16.01 6.41 18.45
C GLY A 514 -16.89 7.48 19.11
N ALA A 515 -18.13 7.14 19.52
CA ALA A 515 -18.97 8.04 20.30
C ALA A 515 -18.38 8.34 21.70
N GLU A 516 -17.69 7.40 22.35
CA GLU A 516 -16.87 7.67 23.55
C GLU A 516 -15.74 8.67 23.25
N MET A 517 -15.04 8.52 22.11
CA MET A 517 -13.99 9.48 21.71
C MET A 517 -14.55 10.87 21.43
N LEU A 518 -15.73 10.97 20.78
CA LEU A 518 -16.41 12.24 20.58
C LEU A 518 -16.79 12.90 21.92
N ARG A 519 -17.26 12.13 22.90
CA ARG A 519 -17.57 12.65 24.24
C ARG A 519 -16.32 13.17 24.92
N ALA A 520 -15.24 12.40 24.88
CA ALA A 520 -13.98 12.83 25.45
C ALA A 520 -13.43 14.09 24.76
N ALA A 521 -13.56 14.19 23.43
CA ALA A 521 -13.18 15.39 22.69
C ALA A 521 -13.97 16.63 23.10
N ARG A 522 -15.29 16.50 23.27
CA ARG A 522 -16.13 17.59 23.80
C ARG A 522 -15.69 17.99 25.22
N THR A 523 -15.33 17.03 26.05
CA THR A 523 -14.79 17.31 27.39
C THR A 523 -13.46 18.07 27.30
N VAL A 524 -12.51 17.64 26.47
CA VAL A 524 -11.25 18.39 26.23
C VAL A 524 -11.55 19.81 25.77
N GLN A 525 -12.43 19.97 24.79
CA GLN A 525 -12.82 21.27 24.23
C GLN A 525 -13.51 22.19 25.25
N SER A 526 -14.19 21.63 26.26
CA SER A 526 -14.78 22.40 27.37
C SER A 526 -13.75 22.80 28.44
N LEU A 527 -12.61 22.11 28.50
CA LEU A 527 -11.56 22.31 29.51
C LEU A 527 -10.40 23.18 28.99
N ALA A 528 -10.28 23.32 27.67
CA ALA A 528 -9.31 24.17 26.99
C ALA A 528 -10.04 25.15 26.05
N ALA A 529 -9.74 26.44 26.19
CA ALA A 529 -10.14 27.46 25.23
C ALA A 529 -9.51 27.21 23.85
N ALA A 530 -10.01 27.89 22.80
CA ALA A 530 -9.58 27.63 21.42
C ALA A 530 -8.10 27.96 21.16
N ASP A 531 -7.51 28.85 21.95
CA ASP A 531 -6.11 29.28 21.93
C ASP A 531 -5.23 28.52 22.94
N GLU A 532 -5.82 27.71 23.82
CA GLU A 532 -5.10 26.93 24.83
C GLU A 532 -4.61 25.58 24.26
N THR A 533 -3.42 25.17 24.70
CA THR A 533 -2.75 24.00 24.14
C THR A 533 -3.21 22.68 24.76
N VAL A 534 -3.31 21.64 23.92
CA VAL A 534 -3.64 20.27 24.33
C VAL A 534 -2.55 19.32 23.87
N LEU A 535 -2.10 18.43 24.76
CA LEU A 535 -1.11 17.39 24.44
C LEU A 535 -1.74 16.00 24.56
N VAL A 536 -1.52 15.13 23.58
CA VAL A 536 -1.99 13.73 23.58
C VAL A 536 -0.79 12.80 23.71
N LEU A 537 -0.85 11.82 24.63
CA LEU A 537 0.26 10.93 24.98
C LEU A 537 -0.12 9.44 24.96
N PRO A 538 0.51 8.63 24.08
CA PRO A 538 1.25 9.09 22.90
C PRO A 538 0.30 9.83 21.96
N GLU A 539 0.89 10.50 21.01
CA GLU A 539 0.12 11.31 20.09
C GLU A 539 -0.56 10.44 19.04
N ASP A 540 -1.88 10.32 19.18
CA ASP A 540 -2.76 9.88 18.12
C ASP A 540 -3.24 11.12 17.36
N VAL A 541 -2.70 11.30 16.16
CA VAL A 541 -3.01 12.41 15.24
C VAL A 541 -4.50 12.57 14.96
N GLN A 542 -5.29 11.49 14.99
CA GLN A 542 -6.73 11.60 14.84
C GLN A 542 -7.40 12.24 16.05
N LEU A 543 -6.94 11.90 17.26
CA LEU A 543 -7.41 12.53 18.48
C LEU A 543 -7.00 14.00 18.53
N VAL A 544 -5.78 14.33 18.10
CA VAL A 544 -5.32 15.72 17.96
C VAL A 544 -6.27 16.51 17.07
N GLY A 545 -6.55 16.02 15.85
CA GLY A 545 -7.50 16.67 14.94
C GLY A 545 -8.93 16.72 15.49
N LEU A 546 -9.35 15.69 16.24
CA LEU A 546 -10.68 15.67 16.86
C LEU A 546 -10.83 16.69 17.98
N PHE A 547 -9.78 16.91 18.78
CA PHE A 547 -9.78 17.92 19.85
C PHE A 547 -9.81 19.33 19.29
N ASN A 548 -9.21 19.56 18.11
CA ASN A 548 -9.20 20.85 17.43
C ASN A 548 -8.72 21.97 18.38
N ARG A 549 -7.53 21.76 18.95
CA ARG A 549 -6.85 22.69 19.85
C ARG A 549 -5.39 22.80 19.46
N PRO A 550 -4.75 23.96 19.66
CA PRO A 550 -3.33 24.13 19.44
C PRO A 550 -2.52 23.06 20.18
N ARG A 551 -1.44 22.62 19.55
CA ARG A 551 -0.47 21.73 20.17
C ARG A 551 0.61 22.58 20.87
N PRO A 552 1.26 22.11 21.94
CA PRO A 552 2.48 22.72 22.43
C PRO A 552 3.53 22.86 21.33
N THR A 553 4.38 23.88 21.45
CA THR A 553 5.44 24.22 20.48
C THR A 553 6.62 23.24 20.54
N ILE A 554 6.35 21.97 20.22
CA ILE A 554 7.36 20.91 20.11
C ILE A 554 7.59 20.53 18.64
N ARG A 555 8.86 20.31 18.31
CA ARG A 555 9.32 20.06 16.94
C ARG A 555 9.09 18.64 16.49
N GLY A 556 9.10 17.65 17.38
CA GLY A 556 8.70 16.30 16.98
C GLY A 556 7.26 16.35 16.48
N ALA A 557 6.97 15.90 15.25
CA ALA A 557 5.62 16.09 14.71
C ALA A 557 4.59 15.19 15.38
N VAL A 558 5.01 13.99 15.79
CA VAL A 558 4.18 13.02 16.49
C VAL A 558 4.97 12.38 17.64
N LEU A 559 4.49 12.49 18.87
CA LEU A 559 4.99 11.73 20.03
C LEU A 559 4.53 10.27 19.96
N PHE A 560 4.98 9.54 18.94
CA PHE A 560 4.66 8.13 18.73
C PHE A 560 5.91 7.25 18.75
N VAL A 561 5.72 5.98 19.11
CA VAL A 561 6.76 5.00 19.50
C VAL A 561 7.95 4.88 18.56
N ASP A 562 7.76 5.10 17.26
CA ASP A 562 8.76 4.91 16.21
C ASP A 562 8.98 6.13 15.31
N GLN A 563 8.58 7.35 15.73
CA GLN A 563 8.65 8.55 14.88
C GLN A 563 9.35 9.76 15.49
N TYR A 564 9.80 9.68 16.74
CA TYR A 564 10.35 10.83 17.45
C TYR A 564 11.88 10.91 17.40
N ALA A 565 12.42 11.88 16.65
CA ALA A 565 13.86 12.03 16.46
C ALA A 565 14.59 12.37 17.78
N ALA A 566 15.58 11.55 18.15
CA ALA A 566 16.29 11.69 19.43
C ALA A 566 16.97 13.04 19.64
N ARG A 567 17.43 13.68 18.57
CA ARG A 567 18.06 15.02 18.63
C ARG A 567 17.11 16.13 19.09
N LEU A 568 15.79 15.93 19.06
CA LEU A 568 14.80 16.93 19.50
C LEU A 568 14.43 16.81 20.98
N LEU A 569 14.80 15.68 21.60
CA LEU A 569 14.37 15.32 22.95
C LEU A 569 14.61 16.43 23.97
N SER A 570 15.82 16.99 24.00
CA SER A 570 16.18 18.01 24.99
C SER A 570 15.42 19.31 24.78
N ASP A 571 15.33 19.77 23.53
CA ASP A 571 14.69 21.05 23.19
C ASP A 571 13.19 20.99 23.44
N ASP A 572 12.51 19.92 23.02
CA ASP A 572 11.08 19.75 23.20
C ASP A 572 10.72 19.53 24.68
N LEU A 573 11.55 18.82 25.45
CA LEU A 573 11.35 18.70 26.90
C LEU A 573 11.50 20.05 27.61
N LEU A 574 12.48 20.85 27.19
CA LEU A 574 12.64 22.21 27.71
C LEU A 574 11.41 23.08 27.35
N ALA A 575 10.93 22.99 26.11
CA ALA A 575 9.73 23.70 25.67
C ALA A 575 8.50 23.30 26.49
N LEU A 576 8.26 22.01 26.70
CA LEU A 576 7.14 21.50 27.50
C LEU A 576 7.23 21.92 28.98
N ARG A 577 8.43 22.00 29.55
CA ARG A 577 8.61 22.48 30.93
C ARG A 577 8.37 23.98 31.07
N ARG A 578 8.75 24.76 30.04
CA ARG A 578 8.57 26.21 30.01
C ARG A 578 7.10 26.59 29.83
N ASP A 579 6.40 25.88 28.95
CA ASP A 579 5.00 26.13 28.62
C ASP A 579 4.18 24.84 28.69
N LEU A 580 3.69 24.56 29.90
CA LEU A 580 2.93 23.36 30.19
C LEU A 580 1.55 23.42 29.49
N PRO A 581 1.13 22.37 28.75
CA PRO A 581 -0.18 22.35 28.10
C PRO A 581 -1.32 22.52 29.10
N LYS A 582 -2.42 23.13 28.67
CA LYS A 582 -3.60 23.30 29.51
C LYS A 582 -4.24 21.96 29.87
N VAL A 583 -4.41 21.10 28.85
CA VAL A 583 -4.98 19.76 28.98
C VAL A 583 -3.99 18.73 28.44
N VAL A 584 -3.88 17.61 29.15
CA VAL A 584 -3.14 16.43 28.69
C VAL A 584 -4.10 15.26 28.61
N VAL A 585 -4.08 14.57 27.47
CA VAL A 585 -4.84 13.35 27.25
C VAL A 585 -3.87 12.18 27.22
N VAL A 586 -4.08 11.18 28.09
CA VAL A 586 -3.26 9.96 28.13
C VAL A 586 -4.09 8.81 27.61
N HIS A 587 -3.67 8.20 26.48
CA HIS A 587 -4.47 7.18 25.80
C HIS A 587 -3.64 6.08 25.12
N PRO A 588 -3.75 4.81 25.58
CA PRO A 588 -4.36 4.34 26.82
C PRO A 588 -3.54 4.69 28.07
N ASN A 589 -4.22 4.81 29.21
CA ASN A 589 -3.56 4.85 30.52
C ASN A 589 -3.16 3.44 31.01
N GLU A 590 -2.37 2.72 30.21
CA GLU A 590 -1.85 1.37 30.56
C GLU A 590 -0.32 1.37 30.44
N ARG A 591 0.38 1.68 31.55
CA ARG A 591 1.85 1.76 31.59
C ARG A 591 2.54 0.53 31.01
N VAL A 592 2.11 -0.66 31.42
CA VAL A 592 2.72 -1.94 30.99
C VAL A 592 2.57 -2.13 29.48
N LEU A 593 1.49 -1.60 28.89
CA LEU A 593 1.31 -1.62 27.44
C LEU A 593 2.35 -0.73 26.76
N TRP A 594 2.57 0.49 27.26
CA TRP A 594 3.57 1.39 26.68
C TRP A 594 4.98 0.87 26.78
N GLU A 595 5.39 0.40 27.96
CA GLU A 595 6.70 -0.22 28.14
C GLU A 595 6.91 -1.38 27.16
N ARG A 596 5.86 -2.21 26.95
CA ARG A 596 5.89 -3.29 25.96
C ARG A 596 6.01 -2.78 24.53
N VAL A 597 5.21 -1.79 24.14
CA VAL A 597 5.25 -1.23 22.78
C VAL A 597 6.61 -0.58 22.51
N PHE A 598 7.16 0.20 23.45
CA PHE A 598 8.50 0.78 23.34
C PHE A 598 9.57 -0.31 23.24
N SER A 599 9.54 -1.31 24.12
CA SER A 599 10.51 -2.41 24.11
C SER A 599 10.51 -3.23 22.82
N THR A 600 9.42 -3.19 22.04
CA THR A 600 9.33 -3.88 20.73
C THR A 600 10.28 -3.25 19.71
N TRP A 601 10.55 -1.95 19.81
CA TRP A 601 11.32 -1.20 18.82
C TRP A 601 12.67 -0.70 19.35
N SER A 602 12.68 -0.16 20.57
CA SER A 602 13.89 0.25 21.28
C SER A 602 13.58 0.51 22.76
N VAL A 603 14.34 -0.10 23.66
CA VAL A 603 14.30 0.17 25.11
C VAL A 603 14.77 1.57 25.48
N ASP A 604 15.51 2.25 24.59
CA ASP A 604 16.03 3.61 24.77
C ASP A 604 15.48 4.58 23.71
N SER A 605 14.24 4.39 23.25
CA SER A 605 13.65 5.32 22.28
C SER A 605 13.47 6.71 22.88
N ALA A 606 13.66 7.75 22.07
CA ALA A 606 13.46 9.12 22.53
C ALA A 606 11.99 9.39 22.89
N THR A 607 11.04 8.78 22.19
CA THR A 607 9.61 8.82 22.58
C THR A 607 9.41 8.26 23.98
N HIS A 608 10.03 7.13 24.32
CA HIS A 608 9.93 6.55 25.67
C HIS A 608 10.44 7.53 26.71
N ARG A 609 11.57 8.22 26.45
CA ARG A 609 12.14 9.23 27.36
C ARG A 609 11.23 10.45 27.52
N VAL A 610 10.67 11.00 26.44
CA VAL A 610 9.68 12.10 26.52
C VAL A 610 8.47 11.67 27.35
N MET A 611 7.88 10.52 27.01
CA MET A 611 6.69 10.03 27.69
C MET A 611 6.96 9.69 29.15
N TYR A 612 8.12 9.12 29.47
CA TYR A 612 8.51 8.82 30.84
C TYR A 612 8.63 10.12 31.65
N GLU A 613 9.36 11.10 31.12
CA GLU A 613 9.53 12.41 31.77
C GLU A 613 8.17 13.08 32.02
N PHE A 614 7.30 13.08 31.00
CA PHE A 614 6.01 13.72 31.11
C PHE A 614 5.05 12.98 32.03
N LEU A 615 4.80 11.68 31.79
CA LEU A 615 3.80 10.90 32.52
C LEU A 615 4.19 10.67 33.99
N PHE A 616 5.47 10.52 34.31
CA PHE A 616 5.91 10.16 35.66
C PHE A 616 6.45 11.33 36.48
N LYS A 617 6.89 12.43 35.85
CA LYS A 617 7.38 13.60 36.58
C LYS A 617 6.45 14.79 36.46
N LEU A 618 6.14 15.23 35.25
CA LEU A 618 5.35 16.46 35.04
C LEU A 618 3.87 16.27 35.37
N LEU A 619 3.26 15.16 34.93
CA LEU A 619 1.84 14.91 35.06
C LEU A 619 1.38 14.88 36.53
N PRO A 620 2.01 14.10 37.46
CA PRO A 620 1.55 14.05 38.85
C PRO A 620 1.77 15.37 39.60
N GLN A 621 2.82 16.10 39.25
CA GLN A 621 3.18 17.37 39.89
C GLN A 621 2.19 18.48 39.50
N HIS A 622 1.93 18.64 38.20
CA HIS A 622 1.25 19.83 37.66
C HIS A 622 -0.20 19.60 37.25
N TYR A 623 -0.70 18.36 37.21
CA TYR A 623 -2.02 18.06 36.67
C TYR A 623 -2.91 17.28 37.65
N GLU A 624 -4.21 17.44 37.48
CA GLU A 624 -5.24 16.65 38.14
C GLU A 624 -6.12 15.95 37.09
N ARG A 625 -6.50 14.70 37.35
CA ARG A 625 -7.37 13.95 36.44
C ARG A 625 -8.80 14.46 36.57
N LYS A 626 -9.39 14.91 35.47
CA LYS A 626 -10.78 15.39 35.42
C LYS A 626 -11.76 14.34 34.94
N ALA A 627 -11.37 13.51 33.97
CA ALA A 627 -12.26 12.52 33.41
C ALA A 627 -11.49 11.29 32.91
N SER A 628 -12.22 10.18 32.74
CA SER A 628 -11.71 8.94 32.17
C SER A 628 -12.79 8.32 31.28
N PHE A 629 -12.42 7.95 30.07
CA PHE A 629 -13.32 7.40 29.06
C PHE A 629 -12.87 5.99 28.70
N ARG A 630 -13.83 5.09 28.47
CA ARG A 630 -13.49 3.75 27.97
C ARG A 630 -12.91 3.89 26.58
N SER A 631 -11.80 3.20 26.33
CA SER A 631 -11.19 3.14 25.01
C SER A 631 -10.67 1.76 24.69
N VAL A 632 -10.35 1.55 23.43
CA VAL A 632 -9.61 0.39 22.95
C VAL A 632 -8.34 0.91 22.32
N TYR A 633 -7.23 0.19 22.51
CA TYR A 633 -5.97 0.51 21.87
C TYR A 633 -5.14 -0.75 21.67
N PHE A 634 -4.64 -0.99 20.46
CA PHE A 634 -4.01 -2.25 20.05
C PHE A 634 -4.78 -3.49 20.53
N TRP A 635 -6.11 -3.52 20.34
CA TRP A 635 -7.02 -4.62 20.74
C TRP A 635 -7.22 -4.80 22.24
N ARG A 636 -6.58 -3.99 23.09
CA ARG A 636 -6.78 -4.02 24.53
C ARG A 636 -7.79 -2.98 24.93
N GLN A 637 -8.69 -3.37 25.83
CA GLN A 637 -9.55 -2.40 26.50
C GLN A 637 -8.70 -1.64 27.50
N GLY A 638 -8.83 -0.32 27.51
CA GLY A 638 -8.14 0.58 28.43
C GLY A 638 -8.99 1.81 28.68
N THR A 639 -8.36 2.84 29.23
CA THR A 639 -9.00 4.15 29.43
C THR A 639 -8.22 5.25 28.74
N MET A 640 -8.95 6.28 28.31
CA MET A 640 -8.39 7.57 27.93
C MET A 640 -8.65 8.55 29.07
N ASP A 641 -7.58 8.99 29.71
CA ASP A 641 -7.65 9.87 30.88
C ASP A 641 -7.36 11.30 30.46
N ILE A 642 -8.23 12.23 30.86
CA ILE A 642 -8.08 13.67 30.63
C ILE A 642 -7.59 14.32 31.91
N TRP A 643 -6.46 15.00 31.81
CA TRP A 643 -5.77 15.69 32.88
C TRP A 643 -5.75 17.19 32.60
N VAL A 644 -6.04 18.00 33.61
CA VAL A 644 -6.04 19.46 33.49
C VAL A 644 -4.97 20.03 34.39
N ARG A 645 -4.26 21.04 33.89
CA ARG A 645 -3.24 21.75 34.64
C ARG A 645 -3.88 22.32 35.91
N LYS A 646 -3.33 21.98 37.08
CA LYS A 646 -3.77 22.55 38.36
C LYS A 646 -3.70 24.06 38.23
N SER A 647 -4.75 24.76 38.65
CA SER A 647 -4.63 26.20 38.83
C SER A 647 -3.45 26.41 39.76
N SER A 648 -2.43 27.12 39.29
CA SER A 648 -1.44 27.67 40.19
C SER A 648 -2.26 28.49 41.19
N GLY A 649 -2.42 27.98 42.42
CA GLY A 649 -3.01 28.75 43.51
C GLY A 649 -2.35 30.13 43.48
N PRO A 650 -3.11 31.21 43.76
CA PRO A 650 -2.68 32.59 43.53
C PRO A 650 -1.20 32.68 43.87
N SER A 651 -0.37 32.92 42.83
CA SER A 651 1.07 32.97 43.01
C SER A 651 1.26 33.86 44.22
N LYS A 652 1.76 33.32 45.34
CA LYS A 652 2.05 34.12 46.52
C LYS A 652 2.92 35.22 45.97
N GLU A 653 2.35 36.41 45.84
CA GLU A 653 2.99 37.55 45.20
C GLU A 653 4.35 37.64 45.89
N SER A 654 5.40 37.38 45.12
CA SER A 654 6.74 37.68 45.57
C SER A 654 6.72 39.18 45.88
N PRO A 655 6.96 39.57 47.15
CA PRO A 655 6.90 40.97 47.56
C PRO A 655 7.83 41.87 46.75
#